data_AF-A0A0L7M8M3-F1
#
_entry.id   AF-A0A0L7M8M3-F1
#
_cell.length_a   1.000
_cell.length_b   1.000
_cell.length_c   1.000
_cell.angle_alpha   90.00
_cell.angle_beta   90.00
_cell.angle_gamma   90.00
#
_symmetry.space_group_name_H-M   'P 1'
#
loop_
_entity.id
_entity.type
_entity.pdbx_description
1 polymer ?
#
loop_
_entity_poly.entity_id
_entity_poly.type
_entity_poly.pdbx_seq_one_letter_code
_entity_poly.pdbx_strand_id
1 'polypeptide(L)'
;IYVSDAKDLLDRIGEKVYEEKVKNGDAKKYIEALKGNLNTANGRSSETASSIETCTLVKEYYERVNGDGKRHPCRKDAKNEDVNRFSDTLGGQCTYNRIKDSQQGDNKVGACAPYRRLHLCDYNLESIDTTSTTHKLLLEVCMAAKYEGNSINTHYTQHQRTNEDSASQLCTVLARSFADIGDIVRGKDLYLGYDNKEKEQRKKLEQKLKDIFKKIHKDVMKTNGAQERYIDDAKGGDFFQLREDWWTANRETVWKALICHAPKEANYFIKTACNVGKGTNGQCHCIGGDVPTYFDYVPQYLRWFEEWAEDFCRKKKKKLENLQKQCRDYEQNLYCSGNGYDCTKTIYKKGKLVIGEHCTNCSVWCRMYETWIDNQKKEFLKQKRKYETEISGGGSGKSPKRTKRAARSSSSSDDNGYESKFYKKLKEVGYQDVDKFLKILNKEGICQKQPQVGNEKADNVDFTNEKYVKTFSRTEICEPCPWCGLEKGGPPWKVKGDKTCGSAKTKTYDPKNITDIPVLYPDKSQQNILKKYKNFCEKGAPGGGQIKKWQCYYDEHKPSSKNNNNCVEGTWDKFTQGKQTVKSYNVFFWDWVHDMLHDSVEWKTELSKCINNNTNGNTCRNNNKCKTDCGCFQKWVEKKQQEWMAIKDHFGKQTDIVQQKGLIVFSPYGVLDLVLKGGNLLQNIKDVHGDTDDIKHIKKLLDEEDAVAVVLGGKDNTTIDKLLQHEKEQAEQCKQKQEECEKKAQQESRGRSAETREDERTQQPADSAGEVEEEEDDDDYDEDDEDDDVVQEEEEEKEEGTVAEVTEVTEVVEETVTEQEGVKPCDIVDKLFEDDKSLKEACGLKYGPGGKEKFPIGSVSHQVVSVLPLVERRRQYVCHLGDDDYT
;
A
#
# COMPACT_ATOMS: atom_id res chain seq x y z
N ILE A 1 27.11 10.06 -21.83
CA ILE A 1 26.13 11.02 -21.28
C ILE A 1 26.42 11.09 -19.79
N TYR A 2 26.79 12.26 -19.26
CA TYR A 2 26.84 12.42 -17.81
C TYR A 2 25.40 12.46 -17.31
N VAL A 3 25.07 11.63 -16.32
CA VAL A 3 23.72 11.48 -15.80
C VAL A 3 23.76 11.55 -14.28
N SER A 4 22.93 12.40 -13.69
CA SER A 4 22.91 12.61 -12.23
C SER A 4 22.23 11.48 -11.47
N ASP A 5 21.07 11.01 -11.96
CA ASP A 5 20.17 10.06 -11.31
C ASP A 5 19.28 9.34 -12.34
N ALA A 6 18.37 8.48 -11.88
CA ALA A 6 17.55 7.67 -12.77
C ALA A 6 16.54 8.54 -13.54
N LYS A 7 15.92 9.54 -12.91
CA LYS A 7 15.03 10.47 -13.64
C LYS A 7 15.75 11.26 -14.73
N ASP A 8 16.97 11.76 -14.50
CA ASP A 8 17.78 12.42 -15.54
C ASP A 8 18.14 11.44 -16.67
N LEU A 9 18.45 10.18 -16.34
CA LEU A 9 18.69 9.14 -17.37
C LEU A 9 17.47 8.97 -18.26
N LEU A 10 16.33 8.74 -17.62
CA LEU A 10 15.09 8.37 -18.29
C LEU A 10 14.59 9.51 -19.16
N ASP A 11 14.57 10.75 -18.63
CA ASP A 11 14.13 11.93 -19.39
C ASP A 11 15.03 12.18 -20.61
N ARG A 12 16.37 12.08 -20.49
CA ARG A 12 17.30 12.25 -21.63
C ARG A 12 17.14 11.19 -22.71
N ILE A 13 16.83 9.95 -22.34
CA ILE A 13 16.53 8.91 -23.33
C ILE A 13 15.17 9.19 -23.96
N GLY A 14 14.19 9.63 -23.17
CA GLY A 14 12.87 10.07 -23.63
C GLY A 14 12.98 11.21 -24.65
N GLU A 15 13.84 12.19 -24.40
CA GLU A 15 14.17 13.28 -25.32
C GLU A 15 14.65 12.72 -26.65
N LYS A 16 15.66 11.82 -26.64
CA LYS A 16 16.16 11.20 -27.88
C LYS A 16 15.09 10.43 -28.64
N VAL A 17 14.19 9.75 -27.94
CA VAL A 17 13.06 9.04 -28.56
C VAL A 17 12.08 10.04 -29.17
N TYR A 18 11.76 11.12 -28.46
CA TYR A 18 10.93 12.22 -28.96
C TYR A 18 11.54 12.88 -30.20
N GLU A 19 12.83 13.20 -30.19
CA GLU A 19 13.51 13.82 -31.33
C GLU A 19 13.49 12.92 -32.57
N GLU A 20 13.74 11.62 -32.39
CA GLU A 20 13.71 10.65 -33.48
C GLU A 20 12.29 10.44 -34.04
N LYS A 21 11.27 10.31 -33.18
CA LYS A 21 9.88 10.04 -33.58
C LYS A 21 9.16 11.29 -34.10
N VAL A 22 9.42 12.45 -33.51
CA VAL A 22 8.62 13.66 -33.68
C VAL A 22 9.38 14.74 -34.44
N LYS A 23 10.55 15.18 -33.97
CA LYS A 23 11.28 16.28 -34.62
C LYS A 23 11.80 15.87 -36.00
N ASN A 24 12.33 14.66 -36.10
CA ASN A 24 12.98 14.11 -37.30
C ASN A 24 12.13 13.07 -38.03
N GLY A 25 10.92 12.77 -37.52
CA GLY A 25 10.02 11.74 -38.05
C GLY A 25 8.82 12.30 -38.81
N ASP A 26 8.05 11.39 -39.40
CA ASP A 26 6.87 11.74 -40.22
C ASP A 26 5.70 12.33 -39.43
N ALA A 27 5.67 12.20 -38.10
CA ALA A 27 4.62 12.75 -37.24
C ALA A 27 4.42 14.25 -37.46
N LYS A 28 5.51 15.01 -37.69
CA LYS A 28 5.48 16.46 -37.91
C LYS A 28 4.58 16.90 -39.06
N LYS A 29 4.42 16.05 -40.10
CA LYS A 29 3.59 16.35 -41.27
C LYS A 29 2.10 16.45 -40.93
N TYR A 30 1.66 15.85 -39.81
CA TYR A 30 0.24 15.70 -39.46
C TYR A 30 -0.14 16.40 -38.15
N ILE A 31 0.83 16.98 -37.43
CA ILE A 31 0.60 17.68 -36.15
C ILE A 31 -0.49 18.74 -36.28
N GLU A 32 -0.44 19.58 -37.31
CA GLU A 32 -1.41 20.67 -37.48
C GLU A 32 -2.85 20.17 -37.69
N ALA A 33 -3.02 19.03 -38.36
CA ALA A 33 -4.34 18.43 -38.57
C ALA A 33 -4.94 17.82 -37.29
N LEU A 34 -4.08 17.43 -36.34
CA LEU A 34 -4.47 16.83 -35.05
C LEU A 34 -4.45 17.83 -33.89
N LYS A 35 -4.04 19.07 -34.15
CA LYS A 35 -3.93 20.10 -33.12
C LYS A 35 -5.33 20.57 -32.70
N GLY A 36 -5.62 20.41 -31.42
CA GLY A 36 -6.84 20.93 -30.82
C GLY A 36 -6.76 22.45 -30.64
N ASN A 37 -7.91 23.12 -30.70
CA ASN A 37 -8.04 24.54 -30.44
C ASN A 37 -9.05 24.75 -29.31
N LEU A 38 -8.56 25.19 -28.15
CA LEU A 38 -9.41 25.41 -26.97
C LEU A 38 -10.46 26.50 -27.18
N ASN A 39 -10.22 27.47 -28.07
CA ASN A 39 -11.17 28.55 -28.34
C ASN A 39 -12.43 28.04 -29.04
N THR A 40 -12.31 27.01 -29.87
CA THR A 40 -13.43 26.44 -30.65
C THR A 40 -14.01 25.17 -30.02
N ALA A 41 -13.36 24.62 -29.00
CA ALA A 41 -13.73 23.35 -28.36
C ALA A 41 -15.15 23.31 -27.76
N ASN A 42 -15.70 24.47 -27.40
CA ASN A 42 -17.04 24.62 -26.80
C ASN A 42 -18.13 25.08 -27.77
N GLY A 43 -17.89 25.02 -29.09
CA GLY A 43 -18.81 25.60 -30.07
C GLY A 43 -18.90 27.13 -30.02
N ARG A 44 -17.95 27.78 -29.34
CA ARG A 44 -17.79 29.24 -29.33
C ARG A 44 -17.07 29.68 -30.61
N SER A 45 -17.51 30.80 -31.19
CA SER A 45 -16.70 31.49 -32.20
C SER A 45 -15.45 32.08 -31.53
N SER A 46 -14.34 32.18 -32.26
CA SER A 46 -13.10 32.81 -31.76
C SER A 46 -13.31 34.24 -31.25
N GLU A 47 -14.38 34.90 -31.70
CA GLU A 47 -14.78 36.27 -31.36
C GLU A 47 -15.44 36.41 -29.99
N THR A 48 -15.86 35.29 -29.35
CA THR A 48 -16.57 35.28 -28.05
C THR A 48 -15.76 34.63 -26.91
N ALA A 49 -14.49 34.33 -27.16
CA ALA A 49 -13.54 33.89 -26.15
C ALA A 49 -13.00 35.10 -25.37
N SER A 50 -13.21 35.12 -24.05
CA SER A 50 -12.78 36.22 -23.15
C SER A 50 -11.29 36.21 -22.85
N SER A 51 -10.57 35.15 -23.21
CA SER A 51 -9.12 35.00 -23.03
C SER A 51 -8.56 34.00 -24.03
N ILE A 52 -7.28 34.14 -24.38
CA ILE A 52 -6.51 33.13 -25.13
C ILE A 52 -5.68 32.23 -24.21
N GLU A 53 -5.71 32.48 -22.90
CA GLU A 53 -4.93 31.71 -21.92
C GLU A 53 -5.59 30.36 -21.63
N THR A 54 -4.82 29.28 -21.77
CA THR A 54 -5.25 27.90 -21.52
C THR A 54 -5.94 27.75 -20.16
N CYS A 55 -5.35 28.29 -19.09
CA CYS A 55 -5.88 28.16 -17.73
C CYS A 55 -7.27 28.79 -17.55
N THR A 56 -7.52 29.89 -18.25
CA THR A 56 -8.77 30.66 -18.21
C THR A 56 -9.82 30.00 -19.09
N LEU A 57 -9.45 29.57 -20.30
CA LEU A 57 -10.35 28.84 -21.21
C LEU A 57 -10.87 27.53 -20.60
N VAL A 58 -10.00 26.74 -19.99
CA VAL A 58 -10.39 25.51 -19.28
C VAL A 58 -11.26 25.84 -18.08
N LYS A 59 -10.99 26.96 -17.40
CA LYS A 59 -11.79 27.40 -16.25
C LYS A 59 -13.22 27.75 -16.64
N GLU A 60 -13.37 28.61 -17.64
CA GLU A 60 -14.67 29.03 -18.14
C GLU A 60 -15.51 27.85 -18.66
N TYR A 61 -14.87 26.80 -19.19
CA TYR A 61 -15.58 25.61 -19.62
C TYR A 61 -16.30 24.92 -18.46
N TYR A 62 -15.58 24.56 -17.41
CA TYR A 62 -16.18 23.78 -16.33
C TYR A 62 -17.22 24.59 -15.54
N GLU A 63 -17.02 25.90 -15.38
CA GLU A 63 -17.98 26.77 -14.67
C GLU A 63 -19.34 26.83 -15.39
N ARG A 64 -19.39 26.54 -16.70
CA ARG A 64 -20.61 26.57 -17.52
C ARG A 64 -21.35 25.25 -17.64
N VAL A 65 -20.67 24.13 -17.44
CA VAL A 65 -21.25 22.79 -17.65
C VAL A 65 -22.19 22.37 -16.51
N ASN A 66 -22.50 23.29 -15.57
CA ASN A 66 -23.08 23.04 -14.26
C ASN A 66 -22.21 22.05 -13.47
N GLY A 67 -21.55 22.57 -12.43
CA GLY A 67 -20.76 21.80 -11.48
C GLY A 67 -21.60 20.90 -10.59
N ASP A 68 -22.50 20.12 -11.16
CA ASP A 68 -23.06 18.96 -10.48
C ASP A 68 -21.85 18.08 -10.15
N GLY A 69 -21.63 17.74 -8.88
CA GLY A 69 -20.45 16.99 -8.42
C GLY A 69 -20.16 15.68 -9.19
N LYS A 70 -21.08 15.25 -10.06
CA LYS A 70 -21.03 14.08 -10.94
C LYS A 70 -19.94 14.09 -12.01
N ARG A 71 -19.36 15.24 -12.43
CA ARG A 71 -18.29 15.29 -13.46
C ARG A 71 -16.95 15.86 -12.97
N HIS A 72 -16.77 16.01 -11.66
CA HIS A 72 -15.54 16.55 -11.08
C HIS A 72 -14.33 15.62 -11.37
N PRO A 73 -13.19 16.10 -11.90
CA PRO A 73 -12.10 15.21 -12.33
C PRO A 73 -11.46 14.38 -11.21
N CYS A 74 -11.37 14.95 -10.00
CA CYS A 74 -10.80 14.27 -8.84
C CYS A 74 -11.90 13.60 -8.01
N ARG A 75 -11.69 12.33 -7.65
CA ARG A 75 -12.55 11.61 -6.69
C ARG A 75 -12.21 11.97 -5.25
N LYS A 76 -13.21 11.91 -4.38
CA LYS A 76 -13.04 12.00 -2.92
C LYS A 76 -12.70 10.62 -2.34
N ASP A 77 -12.14 10.61 -1.14
CA ASP A 77 -11.90 9.37 -0.41
C ASP A 77 -13.20 8.81 0.23
N ALA A 78 -13.08 7.73 1.00
CA ALA A 78 -14.21 7.10 1.68
C ALA A 78 -14.89 7.99 2.74
N LYS A 79 -14.23 9.07 3.17
CA LYS A 79 -14.75 10.08 4.11
C LYS A 79 -15.28 11.32 3.41
N ASN A 80 -15.36 11.29 2.08
CA ASN A 80 -15.74 12.43 1.25
C ASN A 80 -14.72 13.61 1.32
N GLU A 81 -13.47 13.32 1.67
CA GLU A 81 -12.37 14.29 1.74
C GLU A 81 -11.48 14.24 0.48
N ASP A 82 -10.70 15.30 0.25
CA ASP A 82 -9.71 15.30 -0.83
C ASP A 82 -8.59 14.30 -0.54
N VAL A 83 -8.27 13.47 -1.53
CA VAL A 83 -7.24 12.44 -1.38
C VAL A 83 -5.86 13.08 -1.26
N ASN A 84 -5.19 12.85 -0.13
CA ASN A 84 -3.80 13.25 0.07
C ASN A 84 -2.87 12.53 -0.90
N ARG A 85 -2.37 13.24 -1.93
CA ARG A 85 -1.51 12.70 -3.00
C ARG A 85 -0.17 12.11 -2.52
N PHE A 86 0.26 12.45 -1.31
CA PHE A 86 1.58 12.10 -0.78
C PHE A 86 1.47 11.34 0.56
N SER A 87 0.68 10.27 0.59
CA SER A 87 0.48 9.49 1.81
C SER A 87 1.75 8.81 2.31
N ASP A 88 1.94 8.84 3.63
CA ASP A 88 3.01 8.13 4.35
C ASP A 88 2.59 6.74 4.83
N THR A 89 1.28 6.48 4.85
CA THR A 89 0.68 5.23 5.34
C THR A 89 0.16 4.37 4.21
N LEU A 90 -0.38 4.98 3.15
CA LEU A 90 -0.91 4.27 1.98
C LEU A 90 0.16 4.10 0.90
N GLY A 91 0.09 2.95 0.21
CA GLY A 91 1.08 2.50 -0.77
C GLY A 91 0.52 2.41 -2.19
N GLY A 92 1.40 2.07 -3.14
CA GLY A 92 1.01 1.75 -4.51
C GLY A 92 0.32 0.39 -4.62
N GLN A 93 0.04 -0.03 -5.85
CA GLN A 93 -0.57 -1.33 -6.14
C GLN A 93 0.25 -2.10 -7.18
N CYS A 94 0.53 -3.37 -6.89
CA CYS A 94 1.42 -4.20 -7.69
C CYS A 94 0.76 -5.50 -8.17
N THR A 95 -0.51 -5.78 -7.88
CA THR A 95 -1.10 -7.09 -8.20
C THR A 95 -1.55 -7.24 -9.66
N TYR A 96 -1.51 -8.46 -10.20
CA TYR A 96 -1.89 -8.78 -11.59
C TYR A 96 -3.33 -8.40 -11.93
N ASN A 97 -4.25 -8.52 -10.97
CA ASN A 97 -5.64 -8.15 -11.15
C ASN A 97 -5.87 -6.63 -11.13
N ARG A 98 -4.81 -5.83 -10.92
CA ARG A 98 -4.85 -4.36 -10.85
C ARG A 98 -3.90 -3.71 -11.85
N ILE A 99 -2.92 -4.44 -12.37
CA ILE A 99 -1.88 -3.94 -13.27
C ILE A 99 -1.74 -4.90 -14.46
N LYS A 100 -1.98 -4.42 -15.68
CA LYS A 100 -1.91 -5.21 -16.94
C LYS A 100 -0.57 -5.93 -17.11
N ASP A 101 0.50 -5.27 -16.71
CA ASP A 101 1.89 -5.71 -16.92
C ASP A 101 2.42 -6.67 -15.83
N SER A 102 1.56 -7.04 -14.89
CA SER A 102 1.89 -7.98 -13.82
C SER A 102 1.48 -9.40 -14.21
N GLN A 103 2.42 -10.34 -14.10
CA GLN A 103 2.18 -11.73 -14.47
C GLN A 103 1.09 -12.38 -13.60
N GLN A 104 0.15 -13.06 -14.25
CA GLN A 104 -0.89 -13.86 -13.61
C GLN A 104 -0.24 -15.07 -12.90
N GLY A 105 -0.74 -15.42 -11.71
CA GLY A 105 -0.21 -16.52 -10.91
C GLY A 105 0.33 -16.05 -9.57
N ASP A 106 1.66 -16.00 -9.44
CA ASP A 106 2.37 -15.71 -8.18
C ASP A 106 2.78 -14.24 -8.00
N ASN A 107 2.37 -13.36 -8.93
CA ASN A 107 2.69 -11.94 -8.91
C ASN A 107 4.20 -11.62 -8.93
N LYS A 108 5.08 -12.56 -9.29
CA LYS A 108 6.54 -12.40 -9.12
C LYS A 108 7.20 -11.38 -10.04
N VAL A 109 6.58 -11.04 -11.16
CA VAL A 109 7.11 -10.08 -12.16
C VAL A 109 6.01 -9.09 -12.51
N GLY A 110 6.35 -7.80 -12.56
CA GLY A 110 5.43 -6.76 -13.04
C GLY A 110 5.75 -5.36 -12.54
N ALA A 111 4.87 -4.42 -12.90
CA ALA A 111 4.95 -3.03 -12.48
C ALA A 111 4.12 -2.76 -11.21
N CYS A 112 4.44 -1.66 -10.53
CA CYS A 112 3.73 -1.18 -9.34
C CYS A 112 3.20 0.23 -9.61
N ALA A 113 1.89 0.42 -9.68
CA ALA A 113 1.31 1.75 -9.83
C ALA A 113 1.51 2.56 -8.54
N PRO A 114 2.12 3.75 -8.58
CA PRO A 114 2.33 4.60 -7.42
C PRO A 114 1.00 5.17 -6.91
N TYR A 115 0.94 5.49 -5.61
CA TYR A 115 -0.28 5.98 -4.96
C TYR A 115 -0.89 7.21 -5.66
N ARG A 116 -0.04 8.13 -6.14
CA ARG A 116 -0.45 9.27 -6.99
C ARG A 116 -1.23 8.82 -8.23
N ARG A 117 -0.72 7.83 -8.97
CA ARG A 117 -1.40 7.30 -10.17
C ARG A 117 -2.76 6.70 -9.81
N LEU A 118 -2.86 5.95 -8.70
CA LEU A 118 -4.12 5.28 -8.31
C LEU A 118 -5.29 6.25 -8.15
N HIS A 119 -5.01 7.49 -7.82
CA HIS A 119 -6.00 8.52 -7.54
C HIS A 119 -5.98 9.68 -8.57
N LEU A 120 -5.29 9.52 -9.72
CA LEU A 120 -5.20 10.54 -10.78
C LEU A 120 -6.56 11.18 -11.08
N CYS A 121 -6.62 12.50 -11.27
CA CYS A 121 -7.87 13.19 -11.56
C CYS A 121 -8.30 13.01 -13.04
N ASP A 122 -8.80 11.82 -13.40
CA ASP A 122 -9.25 11.44 -14.74
C ASP A 122 -10.77 11.17 -14.86
N TYR A 123 -11.54 11.38 -13.78
CA TYR A 123 -12.96 10.97 -13.71
C TYR A 123 -13.87 11.67 -14.72
N ASN A 124 -13.58 12.92 -15.07
CA ASN A 124 -14.39 13.65 -16.08
C ASN A 124 -14.35 12.94 -17.44
N LEU A 125 -13.23 12.28 -17.77
CA LEU A 125 -13.06 11.55 -19.02
C LEU A 125 -13.98 10.33 -19.11
N GLU A 126 -14.34 9.70 -17.99
CA GLU A 126 -15.27 8.56 -17.97
C GLU A 126 -16.67 8.95 -18.45
N SER A 127 -17.03 10.22 -18.30
CA SER A 127 -18.30 10.81 -18.73
C SER A 127 -18.20 11.57 -20.06
N ILE A 128 -17.05 11.51 -20.75
CA ILE A 128 -16.86 12.23 -22.00
C ILE A 128 -17.89 11.78 -23.05
N ASP A 129 -18.38 12.75 -23.81
CA ASP A 129 -19.29 12.55 -24.91
C ASP A 129 -18.54 11.98 -26.12
N THR A 130 -19.02 10.86 -26.69
CA THR A 130 -18.37 10.19 -27.82
C THR A 130 -18.51 10.97 -29.12
N THR A 131 -19.35 12.01 -29.20
CA THR A 131 -19.40 12.98 -30.32
C THR A 131 -18.26 13.99 -30.31
N SER A 132 -17.34 13.90 -29.34
CA SER A 132 -16.18 14.77 -29.24
C SER A 132 -15.29 14.73 -30.49
N THR A 133 -14.93 15.91 -30.97
CA THR A 133 -13.89 16.15 -31.99
C THR A 133 -12.53 16.33 -31.31
N THR A 134 -11.46 16.47 -32.11
CA THR A 134 -10.10 16.82 -31.64
C THR A 134 -10.10 17.96 -30.62
N HIS A 135 -10.93 19.00 -30.83
CA HIS A 135 -10.97 20.17 -29.96
C HIS A 135 -11.66 19.88 -28.61
N LYS A 136 -12.80 19.17 -28.62
CA LYS A 136 -13.54 18.81 -27.41
C LYS A 136 -12.75 17.80 -26.56
N LEU A 137 -12.08 16.83 -27.20
CA LEU A 137 -11.17 15.91 -26.50
C LEU A 137 -10.03 16.67 -25.81
N LEU A 138 -9.40 17.63 -26.50
CA LEU A 138 -8.33 18.44 -25.91
C LEU A 138 -8.80 19.16 -24.64
N LEU A 139 -9.99 19.75 -24.70
CA LEU A 139 -10.55 20.50 -23.58
C LEU A 139 -10.81 19.62 -22.35
N GLU A 140 -11.37 18.43 -22.55
CA GLU A 140 -11.63 17.46 -21.48
C GLU A 140 -10.32 16.93 -20.85
N VAL A 141 -9.29 16.67 -21.67
CA VAL A 141 -7.96 16.29 -21.18
C VAL A 141 -7.30 17.45 -20.43
N CYS A 142 -7.43 18.69 -20.90
CA CYS A 142 -6.93 19.87 -20.20
C CYS A 142 -7.68 20.12 -18.88
N MET A 143 -8.96 19.80 -18.79
CA MET A 143 -9.72 19.85 -17.54
C MET A 143 -9.16 18.85 -16.52
N ALA A 144 -8.97 17.59 -16.91
CA ALA A 144 -8.33 16.57 -16.08
C ALA A 144 -6.94 17.04 -15.59
N ALA A 145 -6.11 17.53 -16.51
CA ALA A 145 -4.77 18.04 -16.21
C ALA A 145 -4.79 19.21 -15.21
N LYS A 146 -5.67 20.21 -15.41
CA LYS A 146 -5.76 21.38 -14.52
C LYS A 146 -6.11 20.98 -13.09
N TYR A 147 -7.05 20.06 -12.92
CA TYR A 147 -7.47 19.57 -11.60
C TYR A 147 -6.41 18.67 -10.96
N GLU A 148 -5.75 17.81 -11.73
CA GLU A 148 -4.61 17.02 -11.25
C GLU A 148 -3.46 17.91 -10.76
N GLY A 149 -3.13 18.96 -11.51
CA GLY A 149 -2.10 19.91 -11.11
C GLY A 149 -2.44 20.66 -9.83
N ASN A 150 -3.71 21.05 -9.69
CA ASN A 150 -4.21 21.68 -8.46
C ASN A 150 -4.16 20.73 -7.27
N SER A 151 -4.63 19.48 -7.44
CA SER A 151 -4.67 18.49 -6.36
C SER A 151 -3.27 18.13 -5.86
N ILE A 152 -2.30 18.04 -6.76
CA ILE A 152 -0.88 17.89 -6.42
C ILE A 152 -0.39 19.11 -5.65
N ASN A 153 -0.55 20.33 -6.19
CA ASN A 153 -0.01 21.54 -5.59
C ASN A 153 -0.52 21.80 -4.17
N THR A 154 -1.83 21.58 -3.94
CA THR A 154 -2.48 21.74 -2.64
C THR A 154 -1.82 20.89 -1.56
N HIS A 155 -1.60 19.60 -1.82
CA HIS A 155 -0.99 18.68 -0.86
C HIS A 155 0.53 18.80 -0.83
N TYR A 156 1.14 19.23 -1.94
CA TYR A 156 2.59 19.34 -2.06
C TYR A 156 3.20 20.34 -1.08
N THR A 157 2.53 21.46 -0.80
CA THR A 157 3.05 22.45 0.16
C THR A 157 3.21 21.85 1.56
N GLN A 158 2.23 21.09 2.02
CA GLN A 158 2.30 20.38 3.31
C GLN A 158 3.35 19.27 3.26
N HIS A 159 3.40 18.52 2.16
CA HIS A 159 4.40 17.49 1.92
C HIS A 159 5.83 18.05 2.00
N GLN A 160 6.12 19.14 1.29
CA GLN A 160 7.42 19.79 1.27
C GLN A 160 7.85 20.27 2.65
N ARG A 161 6.94 20.91 3.40
CA ARG A 161 7.23 21.38 4.77
C ARG A 161 7.49 20.26 5.78
N THR A 162 6.88 19.09 5.57
CA THR A 162 7.06 17.94 6.46
C THR A 162 8.18 17.00 5.99
N ASN A 163 8.79 17.28 4.83
CA ASN A 163 9.80 16.46 4.17
C ASN A 163 10.89 17.35 3.52
N GLU A 164 11.38 18.40 4.18
CA GLU A 164 12.23 19.43 3.56
C GLU A 164 13.48 18.85 2.85
N ASP A 165 14.09 17.82 3.42
CA ASP A 165 15.28 17.16 2.85
C ASP A 165 14.98 16.13 1.75
N SER A 166 13.71 15.79 1.58
CA SER A 166 13.28 14.50 1.02
C SER A 166 11.98 14.58 0.21
N ALA A 167 11.48 15.79 -0.05
CA ALA A 167 10.36 16.01 -0.94
C ALA A 167 10.87 16.00 -2.39
N SER A 168 10.16 15.27 -3.26
CA SER A 168 10.33 15.38 -4.71
C SER A 168 10.16 16.83 -5.13
N GLN A 169 10.74 17.26 -6.25
CA GLN A 169 10.42 18.58 -6.78
C GLN A 169 9.02 18.58 -7.38
N LEU A 170 8.20 19.58 -7.08
CA LEU A 170 6.82 19.72 -7.60
C LEU A 170 6.73 19.44 -9.11
N CYS A 171 7.63 20.06 -9.90
CA CYS A 171 7.62 19.90 -11.35
C CYS A 171 7.91 18.46 -11.80
N THR A 172 8.64 17.67 -11.01
CA THR A 172 8.87 16.24 -11.26
C THR A 172 7.58 15.44 -11.01
N VAL A 173 6.85 15.74 -9.94
CA VAL A 173 5.56 15.09 -9.66
C VAL A 173 4.54 15.43 -10.74
N LEU A 174 4.50 16.69 -11.20
CA LEU A 174 3.67 17.11 -12.34
C LEU A 174 4.10 16.40 -13.62
N ALA A 175 5.39 16.24 -13.91
CA ALA A 175 5.89 15.47 -15.06
C ALA A 175 5.43 14.00 -15.05
N ARG A 176 5.40 13.36 -13.87
CA ARG A 176 4.88 12.00 -13.69
C ARG A 176 3.38 11.91 -14.00
N SER A 177 2.57 12.84 -13.48
CA SER A 177 1.12 12.90 -13.79
C SER A 177 0.85 13.24 -15.25
N PHE A 178 1.63 14.13 -15.85
CA PHE A 178 1.55 14.43 -17.29
C PHE A 178 1.75 13.19 -18.15
N ALA A 179 2.78 12.41 -17.86
CA ALA A 179 3.08 11.18 -18.59
C ALA A 179 1.99 10.11 -18.42
N ASP A 180 1.41 9.98 -17.23
CA ASP A 180 0.31 9.05 -16.97
C ASP A 180 -1.00 9.47 -17.67
N ILE A 181 -1.33 10.77 -17.68
CA ILE A 181 -2.45 11.29 -18.50
C ILE A 181 -2.21 10.98 -19.98
N GLY A 182 -0.97 11.16 -20.46
CA GLY A 182 -0.59 10.80 -21.82
C GLY A 182 -0.77 9.32 -22.12
N ASP A 183 -0.41 8.43 -21.20
CA ASP A 183 -0.61 6.99 -21.38
C ASP A 183 -2.08 6.57 -21.35
N ILE A 184 -2.94 7.26 -20.58
CA ILE A 184 -4.40 7.05 -20.64
C ILE A 184 -4.93 7.43 -22.03
N VAL A 185 -4.60 8.63 -22.52
CA VAL A 185 -5.05 9.10 -23.84
C VAL A 185 -4.57 8.18 -24.96
N ARG A 186 -3.33 7.66 -24.84
CA ARG A 186 -2.70 6.79 -25.83
C ARG A 186 -3.11 5.31 -25.75
N GLY A 187 -3.94 4.93 -24.78
CA GLY A 187 -4.33 3.54 -24.57
C GLY A 187 -3.19 2.65 -24.06
N LYS A 188 -2.18 3.24 -23.42
CA LYS A 188 -0.96 2.56 -22.92
C LYS A 188 -0.94 2.37 -21.41
N ASP A 189 -1.83 3.03 -20.70
CA ASP A 189 -1.86 2.95 -19.25
C ASP A 189 -2.10 1.51 -18.75
N LEU A 190 -1.26 1.12 -17.79
CA LEU A 190 -1.17 -0.22 -17.23
C LEU A 190 -2.15 -0.46 -16.07
N TYR A 191 -2.78 0.58 -15.53
CA TYR A 191 -3.65 0.46 -14.36
C TYR A 191 -5.06 -0.02 -14.76
N LEU A 192 -5.52 -1.09 -14.12
CA LEU A 192 -6.82 -1.71 -14.38
C LEU A 192 -7.93 -1.20 -13.47
N GLY A 193 -7.61 -0.62 -12.30
CA GLY A 193 -8.62 -0.17 -11.34
C GLY A 193 -8.63 -0.94 -10.02
N TYR A 194 -9.05 -0.27 -8.94
CA TYR A 194 -8.98 -0.77 -7.55
C TYR A 194 -10.10 -1.73 -7.13
N ASP A 195 -11.24 -1.74 -7.80
CA ASP A 195 -12.33 -2.71 -7.58
C ASP A 195 -12.99 -3.05 -8.92
N ASN A 196 -14.07 -3.83 -8.92
CA ASN A 196 -14.77 -4.20 -10.16
C ASN A 196 -15.47 -2.99 -10.80
N LYS A 197 -15.97 -2.05 -9.98
CA LYS A 197 -16.63 -0.83 -10.45
C LYS A 197 -15.65 0.08 -11.20
N GLU A 198 -14.47 0.31 -10.62
CA GLU A 198 -13.39 1.08 -11.22
C GLU A 198 -12.85 0.41 -12.48
N LYS A 199 -12.72 -0.93 -12.47
CA LYS A 199 -12.33 -1.67 -13.67
C LYS A 199 -13.30 -1.44 -14.82
N GLU A 200 -14.58 -1.52 -14.52
CA GLU A 200 -15.63 -1.30 -15.52
C GLU A 200 -15.64 0.15 -16.03
N GLN A 201 -15.46 1.12 -15.14
CA GLN A 201 -15.28 2.52 -15.50
C GLN A 201 -14.08 2.74 -16.44
N ARG A 202 -12.94 2.09 -16.18
CA ARG A 202 -11.76 2.19 -17.04
C ARG A 202 -11.95 1.51 -18.40
N LYS A 203 -12.66 0.38 -18.45
CA LYS A 203 -13.06 -0.23 -19.73
C LYS A 203 -13.96 0.72 -20.54
N LYS A 204 -14.95 1.33 -19.89
CA LYS A 204 -15.84 2.33 -20.51
C LYS A 204 -15.07 3.55 -21.03
N LEU A 205 -14.15 4.08 -20.24
CA LEU A 205 -13.26 5.17 -20.66
C LEU A 205 -12.46 4.80 -21.91
N GLU A 206 -11.82 3.64 -21.90
CA GLU A 206 -11.01 3.20 -23.04
C GLU A 206 -11.87 3.00 -24.30
N GLN A 207 -13.07 2.43 -24.17
CA GLN A 207 -14.01 2.31 -25.30
C GLN A 207 -14.44 3.67 -25.85
N LYS A 208 -14.77 4.63 -24.97
CA LYS A 208 -15.13 6.00 -25.38
C LYS A 208 -14.00 6.69 -26.11
N LEU A 209 -12.75 6.53 -25.64
CA LEU A 209 -11.60 7.08 -26.34
C LEU A 209 -11.44 6.46 -27.73
N LYS A 210 -11.58 5.13 -27.88
CA LYS A 210 -11.56 4.48 -29.20
C LYS A 210 -12.65 5.04 -30.12
N ASP A 211 -13.86 5.27 -29.62
CA ASP A 211 -14.96 5.85 -30.40
C ASP A 211 -14.67 7.30 -30.85
N ILE A 212 -14.08 8.11 -29.96
CA ILE A 212 -13.64 9.47 -30.29
C ILE A 212 -12.52 9.43 -31.34
N PHE A 213 -11.52 8.58 -31.16
CA PHE A 213 -10.41 8.46 -32.12
C PHE A 213 -10.85 7.89 -33.46
N LYS A 214 -11.89 7.05 -33.51
CA LYS A 214 -12.54 6.64 -34.76
C LYS A 214 -13.14 7.82 -35.53
N LYS A 215 -13.66 8.84 -34.84
CA LYS A 215 -14.18 10.07 -35.47
C LYS A 215 -13.05 10.97 -35.93
N ILE A 216 -12.05 11.20 -35.07
CA ILE A 216 -10.84 11.96 -35.42
C ILE A 216 -10.14 11.32 -36.63
N HIS A 217 -10.09 10.00 -36.69
CA HIS A 217 -9.58 9.24 -37.84
C HIS A 217 -10.34 9.58 -39.12
N LYS A 218 -11.68 9.50 -39.12
CA LYS A 218 -12.50 9.88 -40.28
C LYS A 218 -12.27 11.31 -40.74
N ASP A 219 -12.02 12.23 -39.83
CA ASP A 219 -11.78 13.63 -40.16
C ASP A 219 -10.36 13.87 -40.70
N VAL A 220 -9.33 13.33 -40.06
CA VAL A 220 -7.93 13.49 -40.52
C VAL A 220 -7.67 12.79 -41.85
N MET A 221 -8.39 11.70 -42.15
CA MET A 221 -8.29 10.99 -43.44
C MET A 221 -8.75 11.83 -44.64
N LYS A 222 -9.41 12.98 -44.41
CA LYS A 222 -9.74 13.98 -45.44
C LYS A 222 -8.55 14.89 -45.79
N THR A 223 -7.49 14.91 -44.98
CA THR A 223 -6.28 15.71 -45.21
C THR A 223 -5.32 14.96 -46.13
N ASN A 224 -4.73 15.67 -47.11
CA ASN A 224 -3.77 15.08 -48.06
C ASN A 224 -2.58 14.43 -47.33
N GLY A 225 -2.25 13.18 -47.71
CA GLY A 225 -1.15 12.40 -47.15
C GLY A 225 -1.48 11.62 -45.86
N ALA A 226 -2.54 11.97 -45.13
CA ALA A 226 -2.90 11.30 -43.88
C ALA A 226 -3.34 9.84 -44.09
N GLN A 227 -3.86 9.53 -45.28
CA GLN A 227 -4.27 8.18 -45.67
C GLN A 227 -3.12 7.18 -45.59
N GLU A 228 -1.95 7.51 -46.14
CA GLU A 228 -0.79 6.60 -46.12
C GLU A 228 -0.32 6.29 -44.69
N ARG A 229 -0.51 7.22 -43.75
CA ARG A 229 -0.07 7.04 -42.35
C ARG A 229 -1.07 6.29 -41.48
N TYR A 230 -2.37 6.55 -41.62
CA TYR A 230 -3.39 6.05 -40.71
C TYR A 230 -4.32 4.99 -41.33
N ILE A 231 -4.08 4.50 -42.54
CA ILE A 231 -4.94 3.50 -43.17
C ILE A 231 -5.06 2.21 -42.34
N ASP A 232 -3.99 1.80 -41.69
CA ASP A 232 -3.94 0.56 -40.90
C ASP A 232 -4.47 0.72 -39.47
N ASP A 233 -4.57 1.95 -38.96
CA ASP A 233 -5.04 2.23 -37.60
C ASP A 233 -6.49 1.75 -37.39
N ALA A 234 -7.30 1.80 -38.45
CA ALA A 234 -8.68 1.33 -38.42
C ALA A 234 -8.79 -0.21 -38.35
N LYS A 235 -7.77 -0.96 -38.76
CA LYS A 235 -7.79 -2.44 -38.78
C LYS A 235 -7.76 -3.05 -37.37
N GLY A 236 -7.20 -2.33 -36.40
CA GLY A 236 -7.14 -2.74 -35.00
C GLY A 236 -8.17 -2.06 -34.08
N GLY A 237 -8.83 -1.00 -34.53
CA GLY A 237 -9.83 -0.24 -33.75
C GLY A 237 -9.26 0.53 -32.54
N ASP A 238 -7.98 0.36 -32.21
CA ASP A 238 -7.30 1.04 -31.10
C ASP A 238 -6.72 2.41 -31.48
N PHE A 239 -6.49 2.66 -32.78
CA PHE A 239 -5.93 3.90 -33.33
C PHE A 239 -4.60 4.32 -32.67
N PHE A 240 -3.72 3.36 -32.35
CA PHE A 240 -2.51 3.63 -31.56
C PHE A 240 -1.61 4.69 -32.22
N GLN A 241 -1.43 4.67 -33.55
CA GLN A 241 -0.56 5.64 -34.20
C GLN A 241 -1.16 7.04 -34.19
N LEU A 242 -2.45 7.16 -34.49
CA LEU A 242 -3.21 8.40 -34.42
C LEU A 242 -3.25 8.97 -33.00
N ARG A 243 -3.40 8.13 -31.97
CA ARG A 243 -3.40 8.53 -30.56
C ARG A 243 -2.03 9.07 -30.11
N GLU A 244 -0.94 8.45 -30.55
CA GLU A 244 0.42 8.93 -30.31
C GLU A 244 0.67 10.30 -30.96
N ASP A 245 0.25 10.47 -32.22
CA ASP A 245 0.44 11.73 -32.93
C ASP A 245 -0.49 12.83 -32.40
N TRP A 246 -1.71 12.48 -31.97
CA TRP A 246 -2.62 13.41 -31.30
C TRP A 246 -2.05 13.90 -29.98
N TRP A 247 -1.52 12.99 -29.14
CA TRP A 247 -0.86 13.41 -27.91
C TRP A 247 0.30 14.35 -28.22
N THR A 248 1.16 13.97 -29.16
CA THR A 248 2.30 14.79 -29.60
C THR A 248 1.88 16.20 -30.04
N ALA A 249 0.78 16.34 -30.78
CA ALA A 249 0.27 17.61 -31.26
C ALA A 249 -0.32 18.51 -30.15
N ASN A 250 -0.74 17.92 -29.03
CA ASN A 250 -1.52 18.59 -28.00
C ASN A 250 -0.82 18.68 -26.62
N ARG A 251 0.25 17.92 -26.42
CA ARG A 251 0.98 17.78 -25.14
C ARG A 251 1.41 19.12 -24.54
N GLU A 252 1.75 20.10 -25.37
CA GLU A 252 2.12 21.45 -24.92
C GLU A 252 0.94 22.16 -24.22
N THR A 253 -0.25 22.10 -24.83
CA THR A 253 -1.47 22.69 -24.25
C THR A 253 -1.91 21.95 -22.99
N VAL A 254 -1.76 20.62 -22.96
CA VAL A 254 -2.04 19.81 -21.76
C VAL A 254 -1.09 20.17 -20.62
N TRP A 255 0.21 20.35 -20.91
CA TRP A 255 1.19 20.81 -19.91
C TRP A 255 0.82 22.18 -19.34
N LYS A 256 0.46 23.15 -20.19
CA LYS A 256 0.00 24.49 -19.76
C LYS A 256 -1.20 24.41 -18.82
N ALA A 257 -2.15 23.51 -19.10
CA ALA A 257 -3.30 23.29 -18.22
C ALA A 257 -2.87 22.68 -16.87
N LEU A 258 -1.95 21.71 -16.88
CA LEU A 258 -1.45 21.05 -15.68
C LEU A 258 -0.74 22.02 -14.71
N ILE A 259 0.03 22.96 -15.24
CA ILE A 259 0.86 23.86 -14.41
C ILE A 259 0.14 25.15 -13.97
N CYS A 260 -1.18 25.29 -14.22
CA CYS A 260 -1.92 26.52 -13.92
C CYS A 260 -1.79 27.04 -12.49
N HIS A 261 -1.56 26.14 -11.52
CA HIS A 261 -1.42 26.47 -10.10
C HIS A 261 0.02 26.27 -9.59
N ALA A 262 0.99 26.03 -10.48
CA ALA A 262 2.38 25.87 -10.08
C ALA A 262 2.95 27.21 -9.55
N PRO A 263 3.68 27.21 -8.41
CA PRO A 263 4.29 28.40 -7.83
C PRO A 263 5.32 29.05 -8.74
N LYS A 264 5.51 30.37 -8.62
CA LYS A 264 6.39 31.18 -9.48
C LYS A 264 7.85 30.73 -9.42
N GLU A 265 8.28 30.20 -8.30
CA GLU A 265 9.64 29.74 -8.03
C GLU A 265 9.88 28.28 -8.44
N ALA A 266 8.83 27.54 -8.82
CA ALA A 266 8.94 26.12 -9.15
C ALA A 266 9.70 25.92 -10.47
N ASN A 267 10.79 25.17 -10.42
CA ASN A 267 11.64 24.89 -11.58
C ASN A 267 11.84 23.39 -11.78
N TYR A 268 11.98 22.98 -13.04
CA TYR A 268 12.26 21.58 -13.38
C TYR A 268 13.72 21.23 -13.09
N PHE A 269 13.99 19.96 -12.74
CA PHE A 269 15.30 19.56 -12.22
C PHE A 269 16.41 19.62 -13.27
N ILE A 270 16.07 19.36 -14.54
CA ILE A 270 17.01 19.46 -15.65
C ILE A 270 17.18 20.94 -16.01
N LYS A 271 18.33 21.52 -15.63
CA LYS A 271 18.66 22.93 -15.88
C LYS A 271 18.79 23.31 -17.36
N THR A 272 18.76 22.34 -18.26
CA THR A 272 18.85 22.52 -19.72
C THR A 272 17.65 21.92 -20.46
N ALA A 273 16.55 21.64 -19.76
CA ALA A 273 15.37 20.97 -20.33
C ALA A 273 14.64 21.78 -21.41
N CYS A 274 14.84 23.10 -21.46
CA CYS A 274 14.17 23.95 -22.42
C CYS A 274 15.03 24.18 -23.66
N ASN A 275 14.37 24.48 -24.78
CA ASN A 275 15.05 24.96 -25.99
C ASN A 275 15.99 26.12 -25.65
N VAL A 276 17.13 26.19 -26.36
CA VAL A 276 18.26 27.13 -26.10
C VAL A 276 19.17 26.72 -24.91
N GLY A 277 19.05 25.49 -24.40
CA GLY A 277 19.92 24.99 -23.31
C GLY A 277 19.72 25.73 -21.99
N LYS A 278 18.54 26.33 -21.80
CA LYS A 278 18.15 27.07 -20.60
C LYS A 278 17.25 26.22 -19.70
N GLY A 279 17.17 26.60 -18.43
CA GLY A 279 16.23 26.00 -17.48
C GLY A 279 14.82 26.55 -17.66
N THR A 280 13.89 26.01 -16.90
CA THR A 280 12.57 26.61 -16.72
C THR A 280 12.69 28.03 -16.15
N ASN A 281 11.69 28.87 -16.40
CA ASN A 281 11.61 30.23 -15.87
C ASN A 281 10.53 30.35 -14.80
N GLY A 282 10.60 29.50 -13.77
CA GLY A 282 9.52 29.40 -12.80
C GLY A 282 8.29 28.64 -13.31
N GLN A 283 7.31 28.42 -12.44
CA GLN A 283 6.03 27.71 -12.70
C GLN A 283 6.15 26.44 -13.55
N CYS A 284 7.27 25.72 -13.46
CA CYS A 284 7.54 24.54 -14.28
C CYS A 284 7.40 24.78 -15.80
N HIS A 285 7.63 26.00 -16.31
CA HIS A 285 7.43 26.34 -17.71
C HIS A 285 8.73 26.76 -18.42
N CYS A 286 8.84 26.45 -19.71
CA CYS A 286 9.86 27.01 -20.58
C CYS A 286 9.41 28.38 -21.13
N ILE A 287 10.37 29.29 -21.35
CA ILE A 287 10.09 30.61 -21.96
C ILE A 287 9.53 30.45 -23.37
N GLY A 288 10.04 29.48 -24.14
CA GLY A 288 9.59 29.17 -25.50
C GLY A 288 8.22 28.49 -25.58
N GLY A 289 7.55 28.23 -24.44
CA GLY A 289 6.30 27.48 -24.38
C GLY A 289 6.46 25.96 -24.39
N ASP A 290 7.68 25.46 -24.61
CA ASP A 290 7.99 24.03 -24.63
C ASP A 290 7.68 23.33 -23.30
N VAL A 291 7.39 22.03 -23.39
CA VAL A 291 7.28 21.15 -22.22
C VAL A 291 8.70 20.78 -21.77
N PRO A 292 9.09 21.03 -20.50
CA PRO A 292 10.45 20.81 -20.00
C PRO A 292 10.77 19.32 -19.68
N THR A 293 9.89 18.39 -20.01
CA THR A 293 10.05 16.97 -19.70
C THR A 293 9.72 16.12 -20.90
N TYR A 294 10.34 14.93 -20.94
CA TYR A 294 10.08 13.87 -21.91
C TYR A 294 9.68 12.56 -21.24
N PHE A 295 9.23 12.60 -19.98
CA PHE A 295 8.70 11.44 -19.26
C PHE A 295 7.54 10.76 -20.02
N ASP A 296 6.75 11.50 -20.80
CA ASP A 296 5.71 10.92 -21.65
C ASP A 296 6.24 10.05 -22.81
N TYR A 297 7.55 10.03 -23.06
CA TYR A 297 8.22 9.10 -23.98
C TYR A 297 9.09 8.06 -23.25
N VAL A 298 8.99 7.97 -21.93
CA VAL A 298 9.59 6.91 -21.10
C VAL A 298 8.53 5.83 -20.85
N PRO A 299 8.83 4.52 -21.00
CA PRO A 299 7.89 3.45 -20.67
C PRO A 299 7.34 3.56 -19.24
N GLN A 300 6.02 3.39 -19.06
CA GLN A 300 5.32 3.65 -17.79
C GLN A 300 5.90 2.88 -16.60
N TYR A 301 6.25 1.61 -16.80
CA TYR A 301 6.89 0.79 -15.78
C TYR A 301 8.18 1.42 -15.21
N LEU A 302 9.05 1.98 -16.07
CA LEU A 302 10.30 2.60 -15.61
C LEU A 302 10.05 3.88 -14.81
N ARG A 303 9.04 4.67 -15.20
CA ARG A 303 8.62 5.87 -14.45
C ARG A 303 8.09 5.51 -13.08
N TRP A 304 7.27 4.48 -13.00
CA TRP A 304 6.72 3.99 -11.74
C TRP A 304 7.79 3.37 -10.84
N PHE A 305 8.78 2.67 -11.41
CA PHE A 305 9.88 2.09 -10.61
C PHE A 305 10.81 3.18 -10.05
N GLU A 306 11.05 4.23 -10.84
CA GLU A 306 11.76 5.43 -10.38
C GLU A 306 10.99 6.17 -9.27
N GLU A 307 9.69 6.44 -9.46
CA GLU A 307 8.82 7.05 -8.45
C GLU A 307 8.75 6.20 -7.17
N TRP A 308 8.64 4.88 -7.29
CA TRP A 308 8.65 3.93 -6.18
C TRP A 308 9.94 4.03 -5.35
N ALA A 309 11.10 4.12 -6.01
CA ALA A 309 12.38 4.18 -5.31
C ALA A 309 12.52 5.48 -4.50
N GLU A 310 12.09 6.60 -5.08
CA GLU A 310 12.08 7.90 -4.39
C GLU A 310 11.15 7.86 -3.16
N ASP A 311 9.94 7.33 -3.33
CA ASP A 311 8.96 7.18 -2.25
C ASP A 311 9.42 6.22 -1.16
N PHE A 312 10.07 5.11 -1.53
CA PHE A 312 10.65 4.17 -0.58
C PHE A 312 11.69 4.85 0.32
N CYS A 313 12.63 5.59 -0.28
CA CYS A 313 13.69 6.27 0.47
C CYS A 313 13.12 7.33 1.43
N ARG A 314 12.09 8.05 0.99
CA ARG A 314 11.35 9.02 1.82
C ARG A 314 10.68 8.36 3.01
N LYS A 315 9.88 7.33 2.76
CA LYS A 315 9.13 6.59 3.78
C LYS A 315 10.09 5.87 4.74
N LYS A 316 11.22 5.35 4.24
CA LYS A 316 12.26 4.72 5.07
C LYS A 316 12.84 5.71 6.07
N LYS A 317 13.23 6.91 5.63
CA LYS A 317 13.73 7.98 6.53
C LYS A 317 12.72 8.28 7.63
N LYS A 318 11.47 8.57 7.28
CA LYS A 318 10.40 8.89 8.24
C LYS A 318 10.13 7.75 9.24
N LYS A 319 10.13 6.50 8.77
CA LYS A 319 9.94 5.34 9.65
C LYS A 319 11.11 5.13 10.60
N LEU A 320 12.34 5.36 10.16
CA LEU A 320 13.52 5.32 11.02
C LEU A 320 13.50 6.45 12.07
N GLU A 321 13.08 7.66 11.69
CA GLU A 321 12.92 8.79 12.63
C GLU A 321 11.88 8.49 13.72
N ASN A 322 10.74 7.93 13.32
CA ASN A 322 9.72 7.47 14.27
C ASN A 322 10.29 6.39 15.19
N LEU A 323 10.98 5.38 14.66
CA LEU A 323 11.62 4.34 15.46
C LEU A 323 12.62 4.90 16.46
N GLN A 324 13.47 5.83 16.03
CA GLN A 324 14.45 6.46 16.91
C GLN A 324 13.77 7.21 18.05
N LYS A 325 12.75 8.01 17.76
CA LYS A 325 12.00 8.73 18.79
C LYS A 325 11.38 7.77 19.82
N GLN A 326 10.90 6.61 19.37
CA GLN A 326 10.23 5.64 20.24
C GLN A 326 11.19 4.70 20.98
N CYS A 327 12.42 4.53 20.49
CA CYS A 327 13.38 3.54 20.99
C CYS A 327 14.66 4.12 21.58
N ARG A 328 15.04 5.35 21.25
CA ARG A 328 16.35 5.98 21.51
C ARG A 328 16.17 7.48 21.79
N ASP A 329 15.44 7.82 22.84
CA ASP A 329 15.27 9.21 23.30
C ASP A 329 16.34 9.55 24.36
N TYR A 330 17.37 10.26 23.93
CA TYR A 330 18.49 10.65 24.78
C TYR A 330 18.11 11.67 25.85
N GLU A 331 17.15 12.56 25.59
CA GLU A 331 16.69 13.56 26.56
C GLU A 331 15.95 12.88 27.71
N GLN A 332 15.22 11.80 27.39
CA GLN A 332 14.48 11.00 28.38
C GLN A 332 15.28 9.83 28.97
N ASN A 333 16.59 9.75 28.69
CA ASN A 333 17.45 8.63 29.09
C ASN A 333 16.91 7.25 28.64
N LEU A 334 16.28 7.19 27.46
CA LEU A 334 15.63 6.02 26.89
C LEU A 334 16.54 5.30 25.89
N TYR A 335 16.78 4.01 26.13
CA TYR A 335 17.40 3.10 25.15
C TYR A 335 16.73 1.73 25.22
N CYS A 336 15.82 1.46 24.28
CA CYS A 336 15.00 0.26 24.24
C CYS A 336 15.39 -0.72 23.13
N SER A 337 15.52 -2.01 23.44
CA SER A 337 15.59 -3.02 22.39
C SER A 337 14.23 -3.22 21.71
N GLY A 338 14.23 -3.73 20.47
CA GLY A 338 13.02 -4.22 19.81
C GLY A 338 12.34 -5.37 20.56
N ASN A 339 13.01 -5.98 21.55
CA ASN A 339 12.48 -7.02 22.43
C ASN A 339 11.80 -6.47 23.70
N GLY A 340 11.60 -5.16 23.80
CA GLY A 340 10.87 -4.53 24.91
C GLY A 340 11.69 -4.23 26.16
N TYR A 341 13.02 -4.38 26.11
CA TYR A 341 13.88 -4.15 27.27
C TYR A 341 14.56 -2.78 27.26
N ASP A 342 14.66 -2.17 28.44
CA ASP A 342 15.48 -0.99 28.72
C ASP A 342 16.96 -1.43 28.83
N CYS A 343 17.75 -1.10 27.81
CA CYS A 343 19.16 -1.49 27.71
C CYS A 343 20.07 -0.67 28.62
N THR A 344 19.60 0.42 29.22
CA THR A 344 20.36 1.13 30.27
C THR A 344 20.43 0.30 31.55
N LYS A 345 19.43 -0.58 31.77
CA LYS A 345 19.32 -1.42 32.97
C LYS A 345 19.53 -2.90 32.70
N THR A 346 19.28 -3.35 31.48
CA THR A 346 19.37 -4.76 31.05
C THR A 346 20.81 -5.18 30.80
N ILE A 347 21.18 -6.34 31.35
CA ILE A 347 22.48 -6.99 31.20
C ILE A 347 22.22 -8.50 31.09
N TYR A 348 22.13 -8.99 29.86
CA TYR A 348 21.83 -10.40 29.57
C TYR A 348 22.83 -11.35 30.23
N LYS A 349 24.14 -11.05 30.19
CA LYS A 349 25.20 -11.87 30.82
C LYS A 349 25.00 -12.12 32.32
N LYS A 350 24.29 -11.22 33.01
CA LYS A 350 24.01 -11.32 34.46
C LYS A 350 22.61 -11.85 34.77
N GLY A 351 21.84 -12.25 33.74
CA GLY A 351 20.43 -12.61 33.87
C GLY A 351 19.55 -11.44 34.32
N LYS A 352 20.01 -10.20 34.16
CA LYS A 352 19.29 -9.00 34.57
C LYS A 352 18.52 -8.46 33.37
N LEU A 353 17.23 -8.72 33.32
CA LEU A 353 16.33 -8.28 32.25
C LEU A 353 15.39 -7.24 32.83
N VAL A 354 15.27 -6.06 32.22
CA VAL A 354 14.40 -4.99 32.72
C VAL A 354 13.53 -4.47 31.58
N ILE A 355 12.23 -4.65 31.71
CA ILE A 355 11.25 -4.01 30.82
C ILE A 355 11.23 -2.53 31.18
N GLY A 356 11.39 -1.66 30.19
CA GLY A 356 11.13 -0.23 30.36
C GLY A 356 9.66 0.04 30.08
N GLU A 357 9.04 0.93 30.87
CA GLU A 357 7.65 1.36 30.69
C GLU A 357 7.37 1.81 29.25
N HIS A 358 8.32 2.52 28.62
CA HIS A 358 8.22 2.97 27.24
C HIS A 358 8.83 2.00 26.20
N CYS A 359 9.51 0.93 26.63
CA CYS A 359 10.21 0.04 25.71
C CYS A 359 9.30 -0.99 25.05
N THR A 360 8.13 -1.28 25.60
CA THR A 360 7.11 -2.09 24.93
C THR A 360 6.63 -1.43 23.64
N ASN A 361 6.49 -0.10 23.62
CA ASN A 361 6.15 0.66 22.41
C ASN A 361 7.21 0.48 21.33
N CYS A 362 8.50 0.56 21.68
CA CYS A 362 9.60 0.31 20.73
C CYS A 362 9.45 -1.03 20.00
N SER A 363 9.06 -2.09 20.73
CA SER A 363 8.82 -3.41 20.13
C SER A 363 7.71 -3.40 19.07
N VAL A 364 6.58 -2.75 19.36
CA VAL A 364 5.45 -2.59 18.42
C VAL A 364 5.89 -1.84 17.16
N TRP A 365 6.56 -0.70 17.32
CA TRP A 365 7.06 0.09 16.19
C TRP A 365 8.07 -0.68 15.35
N CYS A 366 8.94 -1.48 15.98
CA CYS A 366 9.89 -2.34 15.28
C CYS A 366 9.19 -3.38 14.41
N ARG A 367 8.10 -3.98 14.89
CA ARG A 367 7.29 -4.92 14.08
C ARG A 367 6.61 -4.24 12.90
N MET A 368 5.99 -3.09 13.13
CA MET A 368 5.39 -2.31 12.03
C MET A 368 6.41 -1.93 10.95
N TYR A 369 7.65 -1.62 11.35
CA TYR A 369 8.72 -1.36 10.40
C TYR A 369 9.17 -2.62 9.65
N GLU A 370 9.36 -3.75 10.35
CA GLU A 370 9.76 -5.02 9.76
C GLU A 370 8.74 -5.49 8.70
N THR A 371 7.45 -5.40 9.01
CA THR A 371 6.39 -5.76 8.07
C THR A 371 6.38 -4.84 6.85
N TRP A 372 6.52 -3.52 7.06
CA TRP A 372 6.59 -2.57 5.97
C TRP A 372 7.83 -2.81 5.07
N ILE A 373 9.02 -3.03 5.65
CA ILE A 373 10.25 -3.23 4.87
C ILE A 373 10.21 -4.54 4.08
N ASP A 374 9.60 -5.60 4.63
CA ASP A 374 9.40 -6.87 3.92
C ASP A 374 8.45 -6.71 2.73
N ASN A 375 7.37 -5.92 2.87
CA ASN A 375 6.49 -5.60 1.75
C ASN A 375 7.21 -4.79 0.66
N GLN A 376 7.98 -3.78 1.05
CA GLN A 376 8.80 -3.01 0.10
C GLN A 376 9.83 -3.89 -0.62
N LYS A 377 10.41 -4.89 0.05
CA LYS A 377 11.29 -5.88 -0.58
C LYS A 377 10.57 -6.72 -1.62
N LYS A 378 9.32 -7.14 -1.37
CA LYS A 378 8.50 -7.87 -2.34
C LYS A 378 8.24 -7.02 -3.59
N GLU A 379 7.84 -5.76 -3.42
CA GLU A 379 7.63 -4.79 -4.52
C GLU A 379 8.92 -4.55 -5.33
N PHE A 380 10.04 -4.37 -4.64
CA PHE A 380 11.36 -4.21 -5.26
C PHE A 380 11.73 -5.41 -6.13
N LEU A 381 11.68 -6.63 -5.57
CA LEU A 381 12.05 -7.84 -6.29
C LEU A 381 11.17 -8.06 -7.52
N LYS A 382 9.89 -7.72 -7.43
CA LYS A 382 8.94 -7.79 -8.55
C LYS A 382 9.34 -6.85 -9.68
N GLN A 383 9.60 -5.59 -9.36
CA GLN A 383 10.00 -4.59 -10.34
C GLN A 383 11.39 -4.87 -10.90
N LYS A 384 12.33 -5.35 -10.09
CA LYS A 384 13.65 -5.78 -10.55
C LYS A 384 13.56 -6.88 -11.62
N ARG A 385 12.78 -7.93 -11.38
CA ARG A 385 12.58 -9.01 -12.37
C ARG A 385 11.89 -8.52 -13.64
N LYS A 386 10.98 -7.54 -13.51
CA LYS A 386 10.36 -6.87 -14.67
C LYS A 386 11.41 -6.14 -15.51
N TYR A 387 12.37 -5.46 -14.89
CA TYR A 387 13.49 -4.83 -15.60
C TYR A 387 14.28 -5.86 -16.39
N GLU A 388 14.68 -6.95 -15.74
CA GLU A 388 15.44 -8.05 -16.35
C GLU A 388 14.68 -8.65 -17.56
N THR A 389 13.35 -8.77 -17.46
CA THR A 389 12.48 -9.28 -18.54
C THR A 389 12.37 -8.30 -19.72
N GLU A 390 12.16 -7.01 -19.46
CA GLU A 390 12.07 -5.99 -20.51
C GLU A 390 13.41 -5.78 -21.23
N ILE A 391 14.52 -5.86 -20.49
CA ILE A 391 15.86 -5.62 -21.04
C ILE A 391 16.43 -6.83 -21.80
N SER A 392 16.06 -8.07 -21.46
CA SER A 392 16.51 -9.25 -22.22
C SER A 392 15.84 -9.36 -23.60
N GLY A 393 14.76 -8.60 -23.85
CA GLY A 393 14.12 -8.50 -25.16
C GLY A 393 13.03 -9.52 -25.42
N GLY A 394 12.32 -10.01 -24.39
CA GLY A 394 11.09 -10.81 -24.55
C GLY A 394 11.23 -12.09 -25.38
N GLY A 395 12.44 -12.62 -25.52
CA GLY A 395 12.72 -13.88 -26.20
C GLY A 395 13.04 -14.95 -25.17
N SER A 396 12.33 -16.08 -25.24
CA SER A 396 12.39 -17.29 -24.40
C SER A 396 11.71 -17.23 -23.02
N GLY A 397 10.57 -17.94 -22.92
CA GLY A 397 10.03 -18.47 -21.65
C GLY A 397 8.75 -17.80 -21.14
N LYS A 398 7.59 -18.36 -21.52
CA LYS A 398 6.32 -18.37 -20.77
C LYS A 398 5.93 -17.04 -20.08
N SER A 399 5.50 -16.04 -20.86
CA SER A 399 4.47 -15.10 -20.37
C SER A 399 3.11 -15.54 -20.93
N PRO A 400 2.11 -15.86 -20.09
CA PRO A 400 0.77 -16.17 -20.56
C PRO A 400 0.13 -14.88 -21.11
N LYS A 401 -0.39 -14.94 -22.33
CA LYS A 401 -1.28 -13.94 -22.95
C LYS A 401 -0.84 -12.47 -22.81
N ARG A 402 0.33 -12.12 -23.36
CA ARG A 402 0.29 -10.96 -24.27
C ARG A 402 -0.52 -11.47 -25.46
N THR A 403 -1.80 -11.10 -25.54
CA THR A 403 -2.41 -10.97 -26.87
C THR A 403 -1.37 -10.28 -27.71
N LYS A 404 -0.90 -10.98 -28.75
CA LYS A 404 -0.08 -10.39 -29.81
C LYS A 404 -0.76 -9.07 -30.14
N ARG A 405 -0.19 -7.93 -29.73
CA ARG A 405 -0.48 -6.65 -30.38
C ARG A 405 -0.30 -6.96 -31.86
N ALA A 406 -1.40 -6.96 -32.60
CA ALA A 406 -1.52 -7.19 -34.03
C ALA A 406 -0.18 -7.42 -34.76
N ALA A 407 0.41 -8.60 -34.59
CA ALA A 407 1.54 -9.07 -35.41
C ALA A 407 1.02 -9.63 -36.73
N ARG A 408 0.03 -8.92 -37.31
CA ARG A 408 -0.49 -9.07 -38.66
C ARG A 408 -0.74 -7.68 -39.24
N SER A 409 0.24 -6.78 -39.09
CA SER A 409 0.51 -5.80 -40.13
C SER A 409 1.66 -6.38 -40.97
N SER A 410 1.31 -6.85 -42.15
CA SER A 410 2.24 -7.36 -43.15
C SER A 410 3.06 -6.21 -43.71
N SER A 411 4.21 -5.92 -43.10
CA SER A 411 5.43 -5.53 -43.82
C SER A 411 6.61 -5.49 -42.85
N SER A 412 7.71 -6.07 -43.30
CA SER A 412 9.02 -6.08 -42.65
C SER A 412 9.61 -4.66 -42.53
N SER A 413 9.19 -3.88 -41.52
CA SER A 413 9.90 -2.65 -41.15
C SER A 413 10.03 -2.50 -39.64
N ASP A 414 11.25 -2.17 -39.21
CA ASP A 414 11.74 -2.12 -37.84
C ASP A 414 11.16 -0.99 -36.94
N ASP A 415 9.88 -0.60 -37.05
CA ASP A 415 9.29 0.44 -36.18
C ASP A 415 8.37 -0.08 -35.07
N ASN A 416 8.96 -0.77 -34.10
CA ASN A 416 8.32 -1.25 -32.87
C ASN A 416 7.96 -0.11 -31.87
N GLY A 417 7.15 0.89 -32.22
CA GLY A 417 6.67 1.92 -31.26
C GLY A 417 7.77 2.73 -30.53
N TYR A 418 7.42 3.61 -29.58
CA TYR A 418 8.42 4.39 -28.82
C TYR A 418 9.13 3.55 -27.74
N GLU A 419 8.44 2.59 -27.13
CA GLU A 419 8.95 1.77 -26.01
C GLU A 419 10.13 0.90 -26.44
N SER A 420 10.05 0.23 -27.60
CA SER A 420 11.17 -0.59 -28.10
C SER A 420 12.38 0.28 -28.41
N LYS A 421 12.18 1.45 -29.01
CA LYS A 421 13.25 2.43 -29.25
C LYS A 421 13.87 2.91 -27.95
N PHE A 422 13.06 3.15 -26.91
CA PHE A 422 13.54 3.53 -25.60
C PHE A 422 14.46 2.45 -25.02
N TYR A 423 13.99 1.20 -24.94
CA TYR A 423 14.81 0.10 -24.41
C TYR A 423 16.07 -0.15 -25.25
N LYS A 424 15.99 -0.02 -26.58
CA LYS A 424 17.17 -0.09 -27.46
C LYS A 424 18.20 0.97 -27.07
N LYS A 425 17.79 2.23 -26.95
CA LYS A 425 18.68 3.33 -26.53
C LYS A 425 19.20 3.13 -25.10
N LEU A 426 18.37 2.62 -24.19
CA LEU A 426 18.77 2.29 -22.81
C LEU A 426 19.89 1.22 -22.79
N LYS A 427 19.82 0.22 -23.67
CA LYS A 427 20.91 -0.76 -23.86
C LYS A 427 22.15 -0.11 -24.46
N GLU A 428 21.99 0.68 -25.52
CA GLU A 428 23.09 1.38 -26.21
C GLU A 428 23.87 2.30 -25.27
N VAL A 429 23.19 2.97 -24.32
CA VAL A 429 23.85 3.81 -23.30
C VAL A 429 24.36 3.01 -22.08
N GLY A 430 24.32 1.68 -22.14
CA GLY A 430 25.02 0.78 -21.22
C GLY A 430 24.20 0.22 -20.05
N TYR A 431 22.87 0.40 -20.05
CA TYR A 431 21.97 -0.07 -18.97
C TYR A 431 21.26 -1.37 -19.33
N GLN A 432 21.93 -2.26 -20.09
CA GLN A 432 21.43 -3.61 -20.34
C GLN A 432 21.52 -4.54 -19.11
N ASP A 433 22.35 -4.16 -18.13
CA ASP A 433 22.53 -4.86 -16.86
C ASP A 433 21.68 -4.19 -15.78
N VAL A 434 20.81 -4.98 -15.14
CA VAL A 434 19.94 -4.51 -14.05
C VAL A 434 20.72 -3.86 -12.93
N ASP A 435 21.93 -4.35 -12.59
CA ASP A 435 22.71 -3.80 -11.49
C ASP A 435 23.20 -2.37 -11.79
N LYS A 436 23.49 -2.07 -13.07
CA LYS A 436 23.82 -0.70 -13.51
C LYS A 436 22.62 0.23 -13.41
N PHE A 437 21.41 -0.25 -13.70
CA PHE A 437 20.19 0.53 -13.49
C PHE A 437 19.92 0.76 -12.00
N LEU A 438 20.07 -0.26 -11.17
CA LEU A 438 19.92 -0.14 -9.72
C LEU A 438 20.95 0.82 -9.11
N LYS A 439 22.19 0.86 -9.64
CA LYS A 439 23.20 1.87 -9.26
C LYS A 439 22.77 3.29 -9.57
N ILE A 440 22.10 3.55 -10.70
CA ILE A 440 21.59 4.90 -11.00
C ILE A 440 20.33 5.20 -10.19
N LEU A 441 19.52 4.20 -9.85
CA LEU A 441 18.36 4.34 -8.97
C LEU A 441 18.77 4.75 -7.55
N ASN A 442 19.88 4.19 -7.03
CA ASN A 442 20.49 4.65 -5.78
C ASN A 442 20.91 6.12 -5.83
N LYS A 443 21.13 6.67 -7.03
CA LYS A 443 21.51 8.07 -7.21
C LYS A 443 20.34 9.05 -7.11
N GLU A 444 19.10 8.58 -6.95
CA GLU A 444 18.02 9.47 -6.57
C GLU A 444 18.39 10.24 -5.30
N GLY A 445 18.28 11.57 -5.32
CA GLY A 445 18.94 12.44 -4.33
C GLY A 445 18.57 12.12 -2.87
N ILE A 446 17.34 11.65 -2.64
CA ILE A 446 16.84 11.19 -1.35
C ILE A 446 17.39 9.82 -0.92
N CYS A 447 17.73 8.95 -1.86
CA CYS A 447 18.29 7.63 -1.63
C CYS A 447 19.80 7.67 -1.39
N GLN A 448 20.49 8.65 -1.99
CA GLN A 448 21.94 8.82 -1.81
C GLN A 448 22.31 9.25 -0.39
N LYS A 449 21.51 10.14 0.21
CA LYS A 449 21.83 10.71 1.52
C LYS A 449 21.56 9.67 2.60
N GLN A 450 22.52 9.52 3.52
CA GLN A 450 22.24 8.80 4.76
C GLN A 450 21.10 9.54 5.48
N PRO A 451 19.99 8.86 5.82
CA PRO A 451 18.94 9.49 6.58
C PRO A 451 19.53 9.91 7.94
N GLN A 452 19.46 11.20 8.23
CA GLN A 452 19.69 11.68 9.58
C GLN A 452 18.50 11.27 10.43
N VAL A 453 18.76 10.58 11.52
CA VAL A 453 17.76 10.08 12.42
C VAL A 453 18.18 10.61 13.79
N GLY A 454 17.51 11.66 14.28
CA GLY A 454 17.94 12.39 15.48
C GLY A 454 19.43 12.77 15.46
N ASN A 455 20.18 12.26 16.44
CA ASN A 455 21.64 12.44 16.59
C ASN A 455 22.50 11.39 15.85
N GLU A 456 21.88 10.48 15.11
CA GLU A 456 22.51 9.35 14.45
C GLU A 456 22.27 9.40 12.92
N LYS A 457 23.02 8.57 12.18
CA LYS A 457 22.82 8.37 10.75
C LYS A 457 22.53 6.91 10.50
N ALA A 458 21.45 6.62 9.79
CA ALA A 458 21.20 5.26 9.33
C ALA A 458 21.97 4.99 8.03
N ASP A 459 22.11 3.70 7.71
CA ASP A 459 22.70 3.25 6.45
C ASP A 459 21.98 3.86 5.23
N ASN A 460 22.76 4.19 4.21
CA ASN A 460 22.23 4.62 2.92
C ASN A 460 21.52 3.46 2.21
N VAL A 461 20.57 3.81 1.34
CA VAL A 461 19.89 2.82 0.50
C VAL A 461 20.84 2.37 -0.61
N ASP A 462 20.91 1.05 -0.82
CA ASP A 462 21.64 0.44 -1.93
C ASP A 462 20.85 -0.75 -2.49
N PHE A 463 20.25 -0.55 -3.65
CA PHE A 463 19.45 -1.55 -4.36
C PHE A 463 20.28 -2.55 -5.15
N THR A 464 21.60 -2.44 -5.21
CA THR A 464 22.45 -3.37 -5.99
C THR A 464 22.33 -4.81 -5.52
N ASN A 465 22.65 -5.76 -6.40
CA ASN A 465 22.55 -7.19 -6.12
C ASN A 465 23.33 -7.61 -4.87
N GLU A 466 24.46 -6.96 -4.60
CA GLU A 466 25.31 -7.24 -3.44
C GLU A 466 24.72 -6.71 -2.13
N LYS A 467 23.94 -5.62 -2.17
CA LYS A 467 23.57 -4.88 -0.95
C LYS A 467 22.08 -4.74 -0.68
N TYR A 468 21.21 -5.08 -1.64
CA TYR A 468 19.76 -4.93 -1.45
C TYR A 468 19.26 -5.70 -0.22
N VAL A 469 19.85 -6.87 0.10
CA VAL A 469 19.50 -7.64 1.29
C VAL A 469 19.67 -6.82 2.57
N LYS A 470 20.75 -6.03 2.66
CA LYS A 470 20.99 -5.08 3.77
C LYS A 470 20.01 -3.90 3.74
N THR A 471 19.70 -3.38 2.55
CA THR A 471 18.73 -2.29 2.38
C THR A 471 17.35 -2.64 2.95
N PHE A 472 16.92 -3.89 2.81
CA PHE A 472 15.64 -4.38 3.32
C PHE A 472 15.78 -5.20 4.61
N SER A 473 16.89 -5.09 5.35
CA SER A 473 17.03 -5.76 6.65
C SER A 473 16.40 -4.97 7.78
N ARG A 474 16.23 -5.63 8.93
CA ARG A 474 15.89 -4.95 10.20
C ARG A 474 16.93 -3.86 10.51
N THR A 475 16.49 -2.83 11.21
CA THR A 475 17.36 -1.73 11.66
C THR A 475 18.06 -2.06 12.97
N GLU A 476 19.24 -1.48 13.18
CA GLU A 476 20.02 -1.59 14.42
C GLU A 476 19.26 -1.07 15.65
N ILE A 477 18.32 -0.14 15.47
CA ILE A 477 17.45 0.39 16.55
C ILE A 477 16.64 -0.75 17.19
N CYS A 478 16.21 -1.71 16.37
CA CYS A 478 15.36 -2.83 16.76
C CYS A 478 16.14 -4.05 17.25
N GLU A 479 17.47 -3.98 17.30
CA GLU A 479 18.31 -5.05 17.81
C GLU A 479 18.05 -5.31 19.31
N PRO A 480 18.32 -6.55 19.80
CA PRO A 480 18.35 -6.85 21.22
C PRO A 480 19.34 -5.96 21.98
N CYS A 481 19.13 -5.81 23.29
CA CYS A 481 20.09 -5.08 24.11
C CYS A 481 21.49 -5.73 24.03
N PRO A 482 22.58 -4.96 24.13
CA PRO A 482 23.91 -5.53 24.12
C PRO A 482 24.09 -6.56 25.23
N TRP A 483 24.80 -7.65 24.94
CA TRP A 483 24.99 -8.78 25.88
C TRP A 483 25.49 -8.33 27.27
N CYS A 484 26.39 -7.35 27.28
CA CYS A 484 27.03 -6.79 28.47
C CYS A 484 26.43 -5.47 28.96
N GLY A 485 25.34 -5.03 28.34
CA GLY A 485 24.68 -3.74 28.60
C GLY A 485 25.51 -2.54 28.13
N LEU A 486 25.08 -1.36 28.54
CA LEU A 486 25.68 -0.08 28.13
C LEU A 486 26.72 0.44 29.14
N GLU A 487 27.66 1.25 28.68
CA GLU A 487 28.66 1.96 29.49
C GLU A 487 28.01 3.03 30.39
N LYS A 488 28.69 3.40 31.48
CA LYS A 488 28.29 4.53 32.32
C LYS A 488 28.86 5.80 31.67
N GLY A 489 28.03 6.81 31.42
CA GLY A 489 28.48 8.05 30.77
C GLY A 489 27.38 8.94 30.19
N GLY A 490 26.14 8.43 30.13
CA GLY A 490 25.03 9.15 29.52
C GLY A 490 25.04 9.05 27.98
N PRO A 491 24.07 9.68 27.31
CA PRO A 491 24.00 9.78 25.85
C PRO A 491 25.25 10.38 25.18
N PRO A 492 25.68 9.89 24.00
CA PRO A 492 25.26 8.65 23.36
C PRO A 492 25.85 7.43 24.11
N TRP A 493 24.99 6.47 24.49
CA TRP A 493 25.44 5.30 25.25
C TRP A 493 26.28 4.37 24.39
N LYS A 494 27.46 4.00 24.89
CA LYS A 494 28.36 3.04 24.25
C LYS A 494 28.08 1.63 24.75
N VAL A 495 28.31 0.63 23.89
CA VAL A 495 28.21 -0.78 24.24
C VAL A 495 29.41 -1.19 25.11
N LYS A 496 29.16 -1.86 26.24
CA LYS A 496 30.26 -2.46 27.03
C LYS A 496 30.88 -3.64 26.29
N GLY A 497 32.20 -3.63 26.14
CA GLY A 497 32.93 -4.76 25.57
C GLY A 497 32.84 -6.03 26.44
N ASP A 498 32.86 -7.20 25.79
CA ASP A 498 32.64 -8.52 26.43
C ASP A 498 33.59 -8.85 27.58
N LYS A 499 34.80 -8.27 27.56
CA LYS A 499 35.84 -8.45 28.59
C LYS A 499 35.52 -7.69 29.89
N THR A 500 34.59 -6.74 29.88
CA THR A 500 34.37 -5.77 30.98
C THR A 500 33.19 -6.09 31.90
N CYS A 501 32.33 -7.04 31.53
CA CYS A 501 31.04 -7.30 32.20
C CYS A 501 31.07 -8.36 33.34
N GLY A 502 32.25 -8.89 33.72
CA GLY A 502 32.41 -9.90 34.77
C GLY A 502 31.90 -11.30 34.38
N SER A 503 31.90 -12.26 35.32
CA SER A 503 31.46 -13.65 35.12
C SER A 503 29.94 -13.75 35.01
N ALA A 504 29.45 -14.70 34.21
CA ALA A 504 28.02 -14.99 34.10
C ALA A 504 27.46 -15.50 35.45
N LYS A 505 26.25 -15.06 35.80
CA LYS A 505 25.55 -15.57 37.00
C LYS A 505 24.65 -16.73 36.60
N THR A 506 24.76 -17.85 37.31
CA THR A 506 23.80 -18.95 37.20
C THR A 506 22.50 -18.55 37.91
N LYS A 507 21.36 -18.62 37.21
CA LYS A 507 20.03 -18.42 37.80
C LYS A 507 19.33 -19.77 37.89
N THR A 508 18.75 -20.07 39.04
CA THR A 508 17.87 -21.22 39.24
C THR A 508 16.43 -20.83 38.91
N TYR A 509 15.71 -21.69 38.20
CA TYR A 509 14.32 -21.47 37.78
C TYR A 509 13.44 -22.56 38.42
N ASP A 510 12.32 -22.16 39.04
CA ASP A 510 11.34 -23.12 39.54
C ASP A 510 10.59 -23.77 38.36
N PRO A 511 10.63 -25.11 38.22
CA PRO A 511 9.93 -25.80 37.15
C PRO A 511 8.42 -25.53 37.09
N LYS A 512 7.75 -25.26 38.21
CA LYS A 512 6.29 -24.99 38.25
C LYS A 512 5.92 -23.71 37.49
N ASN A 513 6.84 -22.75 37.49
CA ASN A 513 6.68 -21.44 36.90
C ASN A 513 7.13 -21.38 35.43
N ILE A 514 7.69 -22.48 34.91
CA ILE A 514 8.06 -22.61 33.49
C ILE A 514 6.86 -23.10 32.69
N THR A 515 6.67 -22.54 31.50
CA THR A 515 5.78 -23.08 30.46
C THR A 515 6.57 -23.29 29.17
N ASP A 516 6.50 -24.49 28.63
CA ASP A 516 7.04 -24.81 27.30
C ASP A 516 6.02 -24.39 26.23
N ILE A 517 6.43 -23.53 25.29
CA ILE A 517 5.58 -23.03 24.20
C ILE A 517 6.27 -23.33 22.85
N PRO A 518 5.90 -24.43 22.16
CA PRO A 518 6.49 -24.76 20.86
C PRO A 518 5.82 -23.95 19.74
N VAL A 519 6.52 -22.96 19.18
CA VAL A 519 5.99 -22.02 18.18
C VAL A 519 6.45 -22.35 16.76
N LEU A 520 5.51 -22.43 15.83
CA LEU A 520 5.70 -22.61 14.41
C LEU A 520 6.03 -21.26 13.74
N TYR A 521 7.19 -21.20 13.08
CA TYR A 521 7.67 -20.02 12.34
C TYR A 521 7.75 -20.28 10.83
N PRO A 522 7.47 -19.26 10.00
CA PRO A 522 7.61 -19.37 8.56
C PRO A 522 9.09 -19.35 8.15
N ASP A 523 9.42 -20.05 7.07
CA ASP A 523 10.70 -19.82 6.38
C ASP A 523 10.65 -18.45 5.68
N LYS A 524 11.24 -17.44 6.31
CA LYS A 524 11.27 -16.04 5.82
C LYS A 524 12.01 -15.86 4.48
N SER A 525 12.73 -16.87 4.00
CA SER A 525 13.34 -16.84 2.66
C SER A 525 12.30 -17.08 1.55
N GLN A 526 11.14 -17.67 1.88
CA GLN A 526 10.09 -18.03 0.94
C GLN A 526 9.04 -16.92 0.80
N GLN A 527 8.48 -16.80 -0.40
CA GLN A 527 7.56 -15.70 -0.75
C GLN A 527 6.07 -16.02 -0.51
N ASN A 528 5.66 -17.29 -0.62
CA ASN A 528 4.28 -17.75 -0.51
C ASN A 528 4.10 -18.55 0.80
N ILE A 529 2.95 -18.41 1.47
CA ILE A 529 2.62 -19.06 2.76
C ILE A 529 2.75 -20.59 2.73
N LEU A 530 2.38 -21.24 1.63
CA LEU A 530 2.52 -22.70 1.42
C LEU A 530 4.00 -23.09 1.42
N LYS A 531 4.85 -22.30 0.75
CA LYS A 531 6.30 -22.53 0.74
C LYS A 531 6.93 -22.21 2.09
N LYS A 532 6.47 -21.13 2.74
CA LYS A 532 6.90 -20.75 4.08
C LYS A 532 6.67 -21.88 5.08
N TYR A 533 5.60 -22.66 4.93
CA TYR A 533 5.23 -23.77 5.84
C TYR A 533 5.40 -25.17 5.24
N LYS A 534 6.09 -25.29 4.10
CA LYS A 534 6.24 -26.55 3.36
C LYS A 534 6.80 -27.67 4.23
N ASN A 535 7.89 -27.43 4.96
CA ASN A 535 8.52 -28.47 5.78
C ASN A 535 7.61 -28.93 6.92
N PHE A 536 6.88 -28.00 7.54
CA PHE A 536 5.89 -28.32 8.56
C PHE A 536 4.75 -29.17 7.99
N CYS A 537 4.21 -28.80 6.83
CA CYS A 537 3.06 -29.48 6.24
C CYS A 537 3.37 -30.86 5.66
N GLU A 538 4.55 -31.04 5.06
CA GLU A 538 4.99 -32.30 4.45
C GLU A 538 5.55 -33.29 5.49
N LYS A 539 6.39 -32.83 6.41
CA LYS A 539 7.16 -33.71 7.31
C LYS A 539 6.60 -33.83 8.73
N GLY A 540 5.61 -33.01 9.10
CA GLY A 540 5.02 -32.98 10.43
C GLY A 540 5.96 -32.44 11.53
N ALA A 541 5.48 -32.43 12.79
CA ALA A 541 6.26 -32.03 13.96
C ALA A 541 6.97 -33.24 14.61
N PRO A 542 8.29 -33.18 14.95
CA PRO A 542 9.22 -32.04 14.89
C PRO A 542 10.09 -32.01 13.62
N GLY A 543 9.79 -32.83 12.60
CA GLY A 543 10.68 -33.15 11.48
C GLY A 543 11.00 -32.04 10.47
N GLY A 544 10.37 -30.87 10.57
CA GLY A 544 10.56 -29.77 9.61
C GLY A 544 11.52 -28.65 10.02
N GLY A 545 12.04 -28.62 11.26
CA GLY A 545 12.91 -27.55 11.78
C GLY A 545 12.25 -26.17 11.97
N GLN A 546 10.96 -26.04 11.62
CA GLN A 546 10.19 -24.79 11.69
C GLN A 546 9.53 -24.52 13.05
N ILE A 547 9.48 -25.53 13.93
CA ILE A 547 8.93 -25.37 15.28
C ILE A 547 10.09 -25.06 16.22
N LYS A 548 10.07 -23.86 16.78
CA LYS A 548 11.04 -23.39 17.77
C LYS A 548 10.48 -23.59 19.17
N LYS A 549 11.25 -24.26 20.04
CA LYS A 549 10.89 -24.40 21.45
C LYS A 549 11.13 -23.07 22.16
N TRP A 550 10.11 -22.56 22.86
CA TRP A 550 10.26 -21.46 23.80
C TRP A 550 9.99 -21.92 25.22
N GLN A 551 10.71 -21.34 26.18
CA GLN A 551 10.42 -21.47 27.62
C GLN A 551 10.10 -20.11 28.20
N CYS A 552 8.86 -19.93 28.64
CA CYS A 552 8.44 -18.74 29.38
C CYS A 552 8.46 -19.03 30.89
N TYR A 553 8.91 -18.05 31.68
CA TYR A 553 9.05 -18.16 33.13
C TYR A 553 8.46 -16.93 33.82
N TYR A 554 7.53 -17.16 34.73
CA TYR A 554 6.90 -16.15 35.60
C TYR A 554 7.45 -16.25 37.03
N ASP A 555 8.12 -15.20 37.49
CA ASP A 555 8.74 -15.13 38.81
C ASP A 555 7.79 -14.49 39.82
N GLU A 556 6.92 -15.30 40.45
CA GLU A 556 5.90 -14.82 41.41
C GLU A 556 6.47 -14.03 42.59
N HIS A 557 7.76 -14.21 42.91
CA HIS A 557 8.44 -13.52 44.00
C HIS A 557 9.02 -12.16 43.57
N LYS A 558 8.84 -11.76 42.31
CA LYS A 558 9.24 -10.45 41.79
C LYS A 558 8.01 -9.65 41.37
N PRO A 559 7.95 -8.35 41.71
CA PRO A 559 6.92 -7.49 41.17
C PRO A 559 7.08 -7.33 39.65
N SER A 560 5.99 -7.08 38.94
CA SER A 560 5.94 -6.79 37.49
C SER A 560 6.98 -5.75 37.05
N SER A 561 7.20 -4.70 37.85
CA SER A 561 8.20 -3.64 37.62
C SER A 561 9.66 -4.12 37.59
N LYS A 562 9.94 -5.33 38.08
CA LYS A 562 11.25 -6.00 38.02
C LYS A 562 11.30 -7.09 36.96
N ASN A 563 10.35 -7.07 36.01
CA ASN A 563 10.29 -7.96 34.87
C ASN A 563 10.33 -9.44 35.29
N ASN A 564 9.28 -9.84 35.98
CA ASN A 564 9.06 -11.19 36.46
C ASN A 564 8.70 -12.17 35.34
N ASN A 565 8.29 -11.71 34.16
CA ASN A 565 7.78 -12.58 33.10
C ASN A 565 8.56 -12.50 31.77
N ASN A 566 9.29 -13.56 31.43
CA ASN A 566 10.20 -13.59 30.27
C ASN A 566 10.16 -14.94 29.53
N CYS A 567 10.51 -14.91 28.24
CA CYS A 567 10.64 -16.10 27.39
C CYS A 567 12.01 -16.19 26.74
N VAL A 568 12.55 -17.42 26.66
CA VAL A 568 13.80 -17.75 25.95
C VAL A 568 13.55 -18.74 24.82
N GLU A 569 14.19 -18.52 23.68
CA GLU A 569 14.25 -19.49 22.58
C GLU A 569 15.20 -20.63 22.99
N GLY A 570 14.63 -21.81 23.22
CA GLY A 570 15.31 -22.97 23.82
C GLY A 570 14.88 -23.17 25.26
N THR A 571 15.85 -23.36 26.15
CA THR A 571 15.62 -23.66 27.56
C THR A 571 16.47 -22.78 28.47
N TRP A 572 15.94 -22.44 29.65
CA TRP A 572 16.59 -21.49 30.57
C TRP A 572 17.92 -22.00 31.16
N ASP A 573 18.09 -23.31 31.31
CA ASP A 573 19.34 -23.97 31.71
C ASP A 573 20.48 -23.75 30.71
N LYS A 574 20.16 -23.58 29.41
CA LYS A 574 21.14 -23.34 28.34
C LYS A 574 21.43 -21.86 28.10
N PHE A 575 20.74 -20.95 28.77
CA PHE A 575 20.89 -19.50 28.63
C PHE A 575 22.20 -18.99 29.27
N THR A 576 23.34 -19.21 28.60
CA THR A 576 24.66 -18.79 29.12
C THR A 576 25.59 -18.17 28.08
N GLN A 577 25.16 -17.99 26.81
CA GLN A 577 26.11 -17.60 25.74
C GLN A 577 25.64 -16.49 24.79
N GLY A 578 24.56 -15.75 25.08
CA GLY A 578 24.07 -14.68 24.19
C GLY A 578 23.63 -15.15 22.80
N LYS A 579 23.55 -16.47 22.60
CA LYS A 579 23.12 -17.13 21.36
C LYS A 579 21.61 -17.35 21.30
N GLN A 580 20.93 -17.32 22.45
CA GLN A 580 19.49 -17.49 22.54
C GLN A 580 18.77 -16.15 22.51
N THR A 581 17.67 -16.09 21.76
CA THR A 581 16.75 -14.95 21.78
C THR A 581 16.00 -14.92 23.11
N VAL A 582 15.99 -13.77 23.78
CA VAL A 582 15.21 -13.55 24.99
C VAL A 582 14.37 -12.29 24.83
N LYS A 583 13.09 -12.38 25.19
CA LYS A 583 12.12 -11.29 25.16
C LYS A 583 11.17 -11.38 26.34
N SER A 584 10.56 -10.26 26.70
CA SER A 584 9.51 -10.28 27.74
C SER A 584 8.34 -11.12 27.25
N TYR A 585 7.56 -11.67 28.17
CA TYR A 585 6.37 -12.43 27.77
C TYR A 585 5.37 -11.55 27.01
N ASN A 586 5.22 -10.28 27.39
CA ASN A 586 4.38 -9.33 26.65
C ASN A 586 4.81 -9.19 25.18
N VAL A 587 6.12 -9.08 24.92
CA VAL A 587 6.63 -9.02 23.54
C VAL A 587 6.47 -10.36 22.83
N PHE A 588 6.74 -11.48 23.50
CA PHE A 588 6.48 -12.81 22.94
C PHE A 588 5.01 -13.00 22.53
N PHE A 589 4.09 -12.57 23.38
CA PHE A 589 2.65 -12.62 23.18
C PHE A 589 2.23 -11.82 21.95
N TRP A 590 2.63 -10.55 21.85
CA TRP A 590 2.26 -9.70 20.72
C TRP A 590 2.95 -10.08 19.42
N ASP A 591 4.19 -10.58 19.48
CA ASP A 591 4.87 -11.18 18.32
C ASP A 591 4.05 -12.33 17.74
N TRP A 592 3.56 -13.22 18.62
CA TRP A 592 2.78 -14.36 18.21
C TRP A 592 1.42 -13.94 17.62
N VAL A 593 0.72 -13.00 18.27
CA VAL A 593 -0.56 -12.47 17.78
C VAL A 593 -0.39 -11.83 16.40
N HIS A 594 0.65 -11.00 16.24
CA HIS A 594 0.98 -10.38 14.95
C HIS A 594 1.24 -11.44 13.87
N ASP A 595 2.14 -12.39 14.12
CA ASP A 595 2.52 -13.41 13.14
C ASP A 595 1.32 -14.29 12.75
N MET A 596 0.45 -14.65 13.71
CA MET A 596 -0.76 -15.43 13.45
C MET A 596 -1.74 -14.69 12.54
N LEU A 597 -2.03 -13.42 12.84
CA LEU A 597 -2.96 -12.61 12.05
C LEU A 597 -2.42 -12.36 10.64
N HIS A 598 -1.13 -12.05 10.53
CA HIS A 598 -0.48 -11.81 9.24
C HIS A 598 -0.54 -13.06 8.35
N ASP A 599 -0.23 -14.22 8.92
CA ASP A 599 -0.27 -15.49 8.19
C ASP A 599 -1.68 -15.91 7.78
N SER A 600 -2.70 -15.64 8.62
CA SER A 600 -4.13 -15.88 8.28
C SER A 600 -4.54 -15.15 6.99
N VAL A 601 -4.12 -13.88 6.84
CA VAL A 601 -4.40 -13.11 5.61
C VAL A 601 -3.68 -13.67 4.39
N GLU A 602 -2.41 -14.10 4.54
CA GLU A 602 -1.69 -14.75 3.44
C GLU A 602 -2.33 -16.09 3.06
N TRP A 603 -2.79 -16.89 4.04
CA TRP A 603 -3.52 -18.14 3.82
C TRP A 603 -4.80 -17.92 3.02
N LYS A 604 -5.63 -16.96 3.41
CA LYS A 604 -6.85 -16.62 2.69
C LYS A 604 -6.59 -16.26 1.23
N THR A 605 -5.54 -15.46 0.99
CA THR A 605 -5.14 -15.07 -0.37
C THR A 605 -4.82 -16.30 -1.21
N GLU A 606 -4.06 -17.24 -0.66
CA GLU A 606 -3.63 -18.45 -1.37
C GLU A 606 -4.77 -19.46 -1.58
N LEU A 607 -5.66 -19.63 -0.59
CA LEU A 607 -6.79 -20.57 -0.64
C LEU A 607 -8.02 -20.03 -1.36
N SER A 608 -8.07 -18.73 -1.67
CA SER A 608 -9.18 -18.11 -2.41
C SER A 608 -9.52 -18.88 -3.70
N LYS A 609 -8.53 -19.46 -4.37
CA LYS A 609 -8.70 -20.27 -5.59
C LYS A 609 -9.37 -21.63 -5.33
N CYS A 610 -9.21 -22.19 -4.14
CA CYS A 610 -9.88 -23.43 -3.74
C CYS A 610 -11.30 -23.17 -3.20
N ILE A 611 -11.55 -21.97 -2.65
CA ILE A 611 -12.82 -21.61 -2.00
C ILE A 611 -13.81 -20.94 -3.00
N ASN A 612 -13.35 -20.11 -3.94
CA ASN A 612 -14.22 -19.22 -4.74
C ASN A 612 -14.64 -19.75 -6.13
N ASN A 613 -14.19 -20.94 -6.56
CA ASN A 613 -14.45 -21.48 -7.91
C ASN A 613 -15.88 -22.06 -8.11
N ASN A 614 -16.93 -21.38 -7.63
CA ASN A 614 -18.26 -21.97 -7.48
C ASN A 614 -19.36 -21.45 -8.43
N THR A 615 -19.03 -20.92 -9.62
CA THR A 615 -20.09 -20.42 -10.53
C THR A 615 -20.35 -21.24 -11.79
N ASN A 616 -19.38 -21.92 -12.41
CA ASN A 616 -19.65 -22.73 -13.61
C ASN A 616 -19.13 -24.16 -13.39
N GLY A 617 -20.01 -25.16 -13.49
CA GLY A 617 -19.78 -26.57 -13.11
C GLY A 617 -18.64 -27.34 -13.79
N ASN A 618 -17.67 -26.68 -14.44
CA ASN A 618 -16.56 -27.30 -15.18
C ASN A 618 -15.17 -27.12 -14.52
N THR A 619 -15.06 -26.67 -13.26
CA THR A 619 -13.79 -26.19 -12.68
C THR A 619 -13.22 -27.03 -11.53
N CYS A 620 -13.11 -28.35 -11.72
CA CYS A 620 -12.34 -29.26 -10.84
C CYS A 620 -10.88 -29.47 -11.31
N ARG A 621 -10.29 -28.52 -12.06
CA ARG A 621 -9.03 -28.73 -12.81
C ARG A 621 -7.75 -28.87 -11.95
N ASN A 622 -7.81 -28.93 -10.60
CA ASN A 622 -6.63 -29.03 -9.71
C ASN A 622 -6.91 -29.67 -8.31
N ASN A 623 -7.79 -30.67 -8.22
CA ASN A 623 -8.26 -31.23 -6.93
C ASN A 623 -7.13 -31.69 -5.97
N ASN A 624 -6.07 -32.32 -6.47
CA ASN A 624 -4.95 -32.80 -5.64
C ASN A 624 -4.15 -31.66 -5.01
N LYS A 625 -4.01 -30.53 -5.71
CA LYS A 625 -3.29 -29.36 -5.20
C LYS A 625 -4.10 -28.68 -4.09
N CYS A 626 -5.39 -28.41 -4.33
CA CYS A 626 -6.27 -27.85 -3.30
C CYS A 626 -6.39 -28.77 -2.08
N LYS A 627 -6.39 -30.09 -2.27
CA LYS A 627 -6.36 -31.06 -1.16
C LYS A 627 -5.13 -30.87 -0.27
N THR A 628 -3.96 -30.74 -0.88
CA THR A 628 -2.69 -30.50 -0.16
C THR A 628 -2.69 -29.13 0.50
N ASP A 629 -3.14 -28.09 -0.20
CA ASP A 629 -3.11 -26.70 0.27
C ASP A 629 -4.10 -26.50 1.45
N CYS A 630 -5.37 -26.93 1.29
CA CYS A 630 -6.37 -26.93 2.37
C CYS A 630 -5.93 -27.81 3.55
N GLY A 631 -5.30 -28.95 3.27
CA GLY A 631 -4.75 -29.84 4.31
C GLY A 631 -3.61 -29.21 5.10
N CYS A 632 -2.73 -28.46 4.44
CA CYS A 632 -1.65 -27.72 5.07
C CYS A 632 -2.19 -26.57 5.92
N PHE A 633 -3.19 -25.83 5.44
CA PHE A 633 -3.85 -24.79 6.20
C PHE A 633 -4.52 -25.32 7.48
N GLN A 634 -5.26 -26.43 7.40
CA GLN A 634 -5.84 -27.04 8.59
C GLN A 634 -4.77 -27.38 9.64
N LYS A 635 -3.67 -28.02 9.23
CA LYS A 635 -2.55 -28.34 10.14
C LYS A 635 -1.97 -27.07 10.78
N TRP A 636 -1.89 -25.98 10.02
CA TRP A 636 -1.43 -24.69 10.52
C TRP A 636 -2.41 -24.13 11.58
N VAL A 637 -3.72 -24.13 11.31
CA VAL A 637 -4.74 -23.65 12.27
C VAL A 637 -4.71 -24.47 13.55
N GLU A 638 -4.71 -25.80 13.46
CA GLU A 638 -4.62 -26.71 14.62
C GLU A 638 -3.36 -26.44 15.45
N LYS A 639 -2.23 -26.19 14.78
CA LYS A 639 -0.98 -25.87 15.45
C LYS A 639 -1.04 -24.50 16.14
N LYS A 640 -1.68 -23.50 15.54
CA LYS A 640 -1.89 -22.18 16.16
C LYS A 640 -2.85 -22.26 17.36
N GLN A 641 -3.88 -23.10 17.31
CA GLN A 641 -4.71 -23.40 18.49
C GLN A 641 -3.90 -24.00 19.64
N GLN A 642 -3.00 -24.95 19.35
CA GLN A 642 -2.10 -25.53 20.37
C GLN A 642 -1.13 -24.51 20.96
N GLU A 643 -0.55 -23.66 20.12
CA GLU A 643 0.31 -22.56 20.57
C GLU A 643 -0.46 -21.60 21.48
N TRP A 644 -1.66 -21.19 21.06
CA TRP A 644 -2.51 -20.28 21.81
C TRP A 644 -2.93 -20.86 23.17
N MET A 645 -3.23 -22.16 23.26
CA MET A 645 -3.51 -22.81 24.54
C MET A 645 -2.33 -22.71 25.52
N ALA A 646 -1.09 -22.94 25.05
CA ALA A 646 0.10 -22.82 25.89
C ALA A 646 0.40 -21.36 26.28
N ILE A 647 0.12 -20.40 25.39
CA ILE A 647 0.18 -18.96 25.67
C ILE A 647 -0.83 -18.60 26.76
N LYS A 648 -2.09 -18.98 26.62
CA LYS A 648 -3.13 -18.74 27.62
C LYS A 648 -2.78 -19.37 28.98
N ASP A 649 -2.24 -20.58 28.99
CA ASP A 649 -1.77 -21.24 30.22
C ASP A 649 -0.71 -20.41 30.93
N HIS A 650 0.32 -19.95 30.20
CA HIS A 650 1.34 -19.09 30.76
C HIS A 650 0.78 -17.74 31.22
N PHE A 651 -0.14 -17.15 30.45
CA PHE A 651 -0.81 -15.90 30.80
C PHE A 651 -1.53 -16.04 32.15
N GLY A 652 -2.22 -17.16 32.36
CA GLY A 652 -2.97 -17.47 33.58
C GLY A 652 -2.13 -17.66 34.83
N LYS A 653 -0.81 -17.93 34.69
CA LYS A 653 0.12 -18.02 35.84
C LYS A 653 0.41 -16.65 36.48
N GLN A 654 0.15 -15.56 35.78
CA GLN A 654 0.41 -14.20 36.26
C GLN A 654 -0.63 -13.80 37.31
N THR A 655 -0.27 -13.95 38.58
CA THR A 655 -1.12 -13.61 39.72
C THR A 655 -1.12 -12.12 40.05
N ASP A 656 -0.11 -11.38 39.57
CA ASP A 656 0.11 -9.96 39.85
C ASP A 656 -0.64 -9.01 38.90
N ILE A 657 -1.28 -9.54 37.85
CA ILE A 657 -2.09 -8.76 36.88
C ILE A 657 -3.57 -8.71 37.21
N VAL A 658 -4.01 -9.35 38.32
CA VAL A 658 -5.39 -9.29 38.80
C VAL A 658 -5.71 -7.85 39.19
N GLN A 659 -6.54 -7.17 38.38
CA GLN A 659 -6.95 -5.79 38.63
C GLN A 659 -8.32 -5.73 39.29
N GLN A 660 -8.46 -4.84 40.28
CA GLN A 660 -9.73 -4.49 40.90
C GLN A 660 -10.15 -3.10 40.38
N LYS A 661 -11.30 -3.02 39.71
CA LYS A 661 -11.88 -1.75 39.25
C LYS A 661 -13.28 -1.61 39.84
N GLY A 662 -13.41 -0.83 40.91
CA GLY A 662 -14.63 -0.78 41.71
C GLY A 662 -14.90 -2.11 42.41
N LEU A 663 -16.14 -2.64 42.30
CA LEU A 663 -16.57 -3.92 42.87
C LEU A 663 -16.19 -5.16 42.04
N ILE A 664 -15.51 -4.99 40.89
CA ILE A 664 -15.21 -6.09 39.95
C ILE A 664 -13.72 -6.48 40.04
N VAL A 665 -13.47 -7.76 40.31
CA VAL A 665 -12.13 -8.39 40.25
C VAL A 665 -12.03 -9.12 38.92
N PHE A 666 -11.08 -8.70 38.07
CA PHE A 666 -10.82 -9.39 36.81
C PHE A 666 -9.90 -10.59 37.04
N SER A 667 -10.33 -11.77 36.61
CA SER A 667 -9.44 -12.92 36.49
C SER A 667 -8.33 -12.62 35.45
N PRO A 668 -7.18 -13.33 35.45
CA PRO A 668 -6.17 -13.18 34.40
C PRO A 668 -6.77 -13.27 32.99
N TYR A 669 -7.74 -14.15 32.76
CA TYR A 669 -8.40 -14.27 31.46
C TYR A 669 -9.35 -13.10 31.14
N GLY A 670 -9.97 -12.48 32.15
CA GLY A 670 -10.71 -11.23 31.97
C GLY A 670 -9.79 -10.07 31.60
N VAL A 671 -8.58 -10.02 32.16
CA VAL A 671 -7.55 -9.03 31.76
C VAL A 671 -7.06 -9.30 30.34
N LEU A 672 -6.88 -10.57 29.94
CA LEU A 672 -6.51 -10.93 28.59
C LEU A 672 -7.54 -10.43 27.56
N ASP A 673 -8.84 -10.56 27.84
CA ASP A 673 -9.90 -10.04 26.97
C ASP A 673 -9.82 -8.51 26.83
N LEU A 674 -9.59 -7.79 27.94
CA LEU A 674 -9.37 -6.34 27.92
C LEU A 674 -8.10 -5.94 27.16
N VAL A 675 -7.03 -6.72 27.25
CA VAL A 675 -5.77 -6.47 26.52
C VAL A 675 -5.96 -6.67 25.02
N LEU A 676 -6.72 -7.68 24.60
CA LEU A 676 -7.03 -7.91 23.19
C LEU A 676 -7.96 -6.83 22.62
N LYS A 677 -8.95 -6.37 23.41
CA LYS A 677 -9.89 -5.32 23.00
C LYS A 677 -9.27 -3.90 23.03
N GLY A 678 -8.53 -3.57 24.08
CA GLY A 678 -7.93 -2.25 24.30
C GLY A 678 -6.50 -2.08 23.74
N GLY A 679 -5.83 -3.16 23.37
CA GLY A 679 -4.41 -3.19 22.99
C GLY A 679 -4.10 -2.85 21.54
N ASN A 680 -4.92 -2.02 20.88
CA ASN A 680 -4.73 -1.66 19.47
C ASN A 680 -4.72 -2.87 18.50
N LEU A 681 -5.34 -4.00 18.85
CA LEU A 681 -5.43 -5.19 17.99
C LEU A 681 -5.97 -4.84 16.60
N LEU A 682 -7.05 -4.07 16.54
CA LEU A 682 -7.64 -3.60 15.28
C LEU A 682 -6.73 -2.62 14.53
N GLN A 683 -5.98 -1.78 15.25
CA GLN A 683 -5.02 -0.86 14.64
C GLN A 683 -3.81 -1.61 14.07
N ASN A 684 -3.30 -2.62 14.78
CA ASN A 684 -2.25 -3.53 14.30
C ASN A 684 -2.70 -4.26 13.03
N ILE A 685 -3.96 -4.71 12.98
CA ILE A 685 -4.57 -5.32 11.80
C ILE A 685 -4.65 -4.31 10.64
N LYS A 686 -5.13 -3.09 10.89
CA LYS A 686 -5.25 -2.01 9.88
C LYS A 686 -3.92 -1.50 9.35
N ASP A 687 -2.93 -1.29 10.21
CA ASP A 687 -1.60 -0.78 9.86
C ASP A 687 -0.81 -1.78 9.01
N VAL A 688 -1.12 -3.07 9.16
CA VAL A 688 -0.46 -4.16 8.43
C VAL A 688 -1.11 -4.43 7.08
N HIS A 689 -2.44 -4.34 6.97
CA HIS A 689 -3.16 -4.84 5.79
C HIS A 689 -3.99 -3.77 5.03
N GLY A 690 -4.13 -2.54 5.55
CA GLY A 690 -5.06 -1.55 5.00
C GLY A 690 -6.53 -1.90 5.29
N ASP A 691 -7.51 -1.13 4.81
CA ASP A 691 -8.94 -1.39 5.11
C ASP A 691 -9.53 -2.43 4.13
N THR A 692 -9.19 -3.72 4.32
CA THR A 692 -9.67 -4.83 3.48
C THR A 692 -11.04 -5.34 3.94
N ASP A 693 -11.76 -6.05 3.06
CA ASP A 693 -13.07 -6.64 3.41
C ASP A 693 -12.97 -7.68 4.54
N ASP A 694 -11.79 -8.28 4.72
CA ASP A 694 -11.48 -9.21 5.81
C ASP A 694 -11.35 -8.49 7.14
N ILE A 695 -10.76 -7.29 7.13
CA ILE A 695 -10.68 -6.44 8.30
C ILE A 695 -12.05 -5.91 8.67
N LYS A 696 -12.91 -5.61 7.69
CA LYS A 696 -14.31 -5.26 7.96
C LYS A 696 -15.05 -6.44 8.59
N HIS A 697 -14.78 -7.68 8.17
CA HIS A 697 -15.38 -8.87 8.77
C HIS A 697 -14.84 -9.15 10.18
N ILE A 698 -13.52 -9.09 10.39
CA ILE A 698 -12.91 -9.20 11.73
C ILE A 698 -13.39 -8.08 12.63
N LYS A 699 -13.48 -6.84 12.12
CA LYS A 699 -14.06 -5.71 12.83
C LYS A 699 -15.52 -5.97 13.17
N LYS A 700 -16.31 -6.53 12.26
CA LYS A 700 -17.70 -6.90 12.51
C LYS A 700 -17.81 -8.00 13.58
N LEU A 701 -16.94 -9.00 13.58
CA LEU A 701 -16.84 -10.01 14.64
C LEU A 701 -16.48 -9.38 15.98
N LEU A 702 -15.58 -8.39 15.98
CA LEU A 702 -15.22 -7.61 17.17
C LEU A 702 -16.36 -6.69 17.65
N ASP A 703 -17.08 -6.05 16.74
CA ASP A 703 -18.17 -5.10 17.00
C ASP A 703 -19.48 -5.82 17.42
N GLU A 704 -19.77 -7.01 16.89
CA GLU A 704 -20.92 -7.85 17.27
C GLU A 704 -20.81 -8.39 18.71
N GLU A 705 -19.60 -8.44 19.27
CA GLU A 705 -19.37 -8.81 20.66
C GLU A 705 -19.59 -7.68 21.66
N ASP A 706 -19.36 -6.43 21.25
CA ASP A 706 -19.64 -5.26 22.10
C ASP A 706 -21.15 -5.14 22.40
N ALA A 707 -22.01 -5.73 21.57
CA ALA A 707 -23.45 -5.86 21.82
C ALA A 707 -23.82 -6.95 22.84
N VAL A 708 -22.91 -7.87 23.18
CA VAL A 708 -23.17 -9.03 24.07
C VAL A 708 -22.37 -8.97 25.40
N ALA A 709 -21.45 -8.02 25.55
CA ALA A 709 -20.49 -7.97 26.65
C ALA A 709 -21.04 -7.36 27.96
N VAL A 710 -21.95 -8.06 28.64
CA VAL A 710 -22.06 -8.03 30.12
C VAL A 710 -21.51 -9.33 30.75
N VAL A 711 -21.12 -10.33 29.94
CA VAL A 711 -20.56 -11.59 30.45
C VAL A 711 -19.03 -11.60 30.27
N LEU A 712 -18.31 -11.61 31.40
CA LEU A 712 -16.86 -11.78 31.49
C LEU A 712 -16.43 -13.05 30.74
N GLY A 713 -15.66 -12.90 29.65
CA GLY A 713 -15.16 -14.00 28.83
C GLY A 713 -14.37 -15.03 29.64
N GLY A 714 -14.64 -16.32 29.40
CA GLY A 714 -13.95 -17.45 30.04
C GLY A 714 -12.61 -17.81 29.35
N LYS A 715 -11.87 -18.74 29.96
CA LYS A 715 -10.57 -19.27 29.47
C LYS A 715 -10.58 -19.69 28.00
N ASP A 716 -11.73 -20.12 27.47
CA ASP A 716 -11.90 -20.71 26.14
C ASP A 716 -12.75 -19.86 25.18
N ASN A 717 -12.95 -18.56 25.47
CA ASN A 717 -13.78 -17.67 24.66
C ASN A 717 -13.18 -16.27 24.46
N THR A 718 -11.87 -16.20 24.17
CA THR A 718 -11.20 -14.93 23.83
C THR A 718 -11.42 -14.55 22.36
N THR A 719 -11.16 -13.30 21.99
CA THR A 719 -11.16 -12.83 20.60
C THR A 719 -10.30 -13.72 19.67
N ILE A 720 -9.11 -14.12 20.12
CA ILE A 720 -8.22 -15.00 19.33
C ILE A 720 -8.79 -16.41 19.19
N ASP A 721 -9.48 -16.93 20.22
CA ASP A 721 -10.15 -18.25 20.11
C ASP A 721 -11.20 -18.22 18.99
N LYS A 722 -11.97 -17.14 18.89
CA LYS A 722 -13.01 -16.97 17.86
C LYS A 722 -12.41 -16.80 16.47
N LEU A 723 -11.33 -16.04 16.34
CA LEU A 723 -10.60 -15.93 15.08
C LEU A 723 -10.06 -17.29 14.63
N LEU A 724 -9.38 -18.02 15.50
CA LEU A 724 -8.87 -19.36 15.17
C LEU A 724 -10.00 -20.36 14.89
N GLN A 725 -11.16 -20.21 15.51
CA GLN A 725 -12.35 -20.99 15.19
C GLN A 725 -12.88 -20.66 13.80
N HIS A 726 -12.93 -19.38 13.42
CA HIS A 726 -13.29 -18.96 12.06
C HIS A 726 -12.30 -19.49 11.01
N GLU A 727 -10.99 -19.41 11.28
CA GLU A 727 -9.95 -19.98 10.40
C GLU A 727 -10.13 -21.51 10.24
N LYS A 728 -10.51 -22.19 11.33
CA LYS A 728 -10.81 -23.63 11.31
C LYS A 728 -12.02 -23.94 10.43
N GLU A 729 -13.10 -23.18 10.57
CA GLU A 729 -14.30 -23.32 9.73
C GLU A 729 -13.97 -23.08 8.25
N GLN A 730 -13.14 -22.08 7.92
CA GLN A 730 -12.65 -21.89 6.56
C GLN A 730 -11.82 -23.07 6.05
N ALA A 731 -10.98 -23.66 6.90
CA ALA A 731 -10.19 -24.85 6.54
C ALA A 731 -11.08 -26.07 6.26
N GLU A 732 -12.12 -26.26 7.07
CA GLU A 732 -13.12 -27.32 6.89
C GLU A 732 -13.92 -27.10 5.59
N GLN A 733 -14.38 -25.88 5.32
CA GLN A 733 -15.06 -25.55 4.06
C GLN A 733 -14.17 -25.79 2.84
N CYS A 734 -12.89 -25.42 2.92
CA CYS A 734 -11.90 -25.66 1.87
C CYS A 734 -11.81 -27.16 1.54
N LYS A 735 -11.79 -28.02 2.56
CA LYS A 735 -11.78 -29.49 2.40
C LYS A 735 -13.09 -30.05 1.89
N GLN A 736 -14.23 -29.61 2.44
CA GLN A 736 -15.55 -30.10 2.02
C GLN A 736 -15.78 -29.85 0.53
N LYS A 737 -15.46 -28.63 0.05
CA LYS A 737 -15.52 -28.31 -1.39
C LYS A 737 -14.64 -29.25 -2.22
N GLN A 738 -13.47 -29.61 -1.71
CA GLN A 738 -12.57 -30.55 -2.38
C GLN A 738 -13.13 -31.99 -2.41
N GLU A 739 -13.77 -32.46 -1.35
CA GLU A 739 -14.47 -33.75 -1.35
C GLU A 739 -15.68 -33.77 -2.31
N GLU A 740 -16.42 -32.67 -2.40
CA GLU A 740 -17.50 -32.50 -3.37
C GLU A 740 -16.97 -32.55 -4.81
N CYS A 741 -15.84 -31.91 -5.08
CA CYS A 741 -15.14 -31.99 -6.36
C CYS A 741 -14.66 -33.42 -6.70
N GLU A 742 -14.11 -34.16 -5.73
CA GLU A 742 -13.73 -35.57 -5.92
C GLU A 742 -14.95 -36.45 -6.25
N LYS A 743 -16.08 -36.25 -5.56
CA LYS A 743 -17.32 -37.00 -5.80
C LYS A 743 -17.89 -36.73 -7.19
N LYS A 744 -17.89 -35.47 -7.65
CA LYS A 744 -18.34 -35.11 -9.01
C LYS A 744 -17.47 -35.73 -10.09
N ALA A 745 -16.14 -35.68 -9.95
CA ALA A 745 -15.21 -36.31 -10.89
C ALA A 745 -15.40 -37.84 -10.99
N GLN A 746 -15.69 -38.52 -9.87
CA GLN A 746 -15.97 -39.96 -9.85
C GLN A 746 -17.32 -40.33 -10.48
N GLN A 747 -18.30 -39.41 -10.46
CA GLN A 747 -19.60 -39.61 -11.13
C GLN A 747 -19.47 -39.45 -12.65
N GLU A 748 -18.68 -38.50 -13.13
CA GLU A 748 -18.37 -38.32 -14.56
C GLU A 748 -17.57 -39.51 -15.14
N SER A 749 -16.62 -40.05 -14.39
CA SER A 749 -15.87 -41.25 -14.82
C SER A 749 -16.73 -42.50 -14.86
N ARG A 750 -17.71 -42.64 -13.95
CA ARG A 750 -18.68 -43.75 -13.94
C ARG A 750 -19.72 -43.66 -15.06
N GLY A 751 -20.06 -42.46 -15.53
CA GLY A 751 -20.92 -42.26 -16.69
C GLY A 751 -20.29 -42.74 -18.00
N ARG A 752 -18.95 -42.68 -18.13
CA ARG A 752 -18.22 -43.16 -19.32
C ARG A 752 -18.01 -44.68 -19.37
N SER A 753 -18.14 -45.40 -18.26
CA SER A 753 -17.96 -46.86 -18.22
C SER A 753 -19.27 -47.66 -18.34
N ALA A 754 -20.42 -46.99 -18.49
CA ALA A 754 -21.73 -47.65 -18.59
C ALA A 754 -22.18 -47.97 -20.03
N GLU A 755 -21.38 -47.62 -21.05
CA GLU A 755 -21.61 -48.07 -22.43
C GLU A 755 -20.35 -48.72 -22.99
N THR A 756 -20.27 -50.04 -22.89
CA THR A 756 -19.91 -50.92 -24.03
C THR A 756 -20.06 -52.38 -23.62
N ARG A 757 -20.84 -53.10 -24.45
CA ARG A 757 -21.06 -54.54 -24.40
C ARG A 757 -19.78 -55.32 -24.76
N GLU A 758 -19.72 -56.51 -24.19
CA GLU A 758 -18.98 -57.71 -24.56
C GLU A 758 -18.30 -57.69 -25.94
N ASP A 759 -16.99 -57.96 -25.96
CA ASP A 759 -16.46 -58.98 -26.88
C ASP A 759 -15.16 -59.62 -26.32
N GLU A 760 -15.05 -60.94 -26.50
CA GLU A 760 -13.96 -61.80 -26.03
C GLU A 760 -12.71 -61.66 -26.92
N ARG A 761 -11.49 -61.61 -26.33
CA ARG A 761 -10.41 -62.59 -26.65
C ARG A 761 -9.08 -62.41 -25.89
N THR A 762 -8.65 -63.54 -25.30
CA THR A 762 -7.28 -64.09 -25.09
C THR A 762 -6.22 -63.44 -24.19
N GLN A 763 -5.80 -64.26 -23.21
CA GLN A 763 -4.57 -64.28 -22.41
C GLN A 763 -3.31 -64.42 -23.33
N GLN A 764 -2.03 -64.13 -23.01
CA GLN A 764 -1.22 -64.17 -21.76
C GLN A 764 0.22 -63.60 -22.08
N PRO A 765 1.28 -63.73 -21.24
CA PRO A 765 1.93 -62.68 -20.43
C PRO A 765 3.41 -62.34 -20.83
N ALA A 766 4.02 -61.32 -20.20
CA ALA A 766 5.48 -61.30 -19.95
C ALA A 766 5.91 -60.28 -18.87
N ASP A 767 6.81 -60.75 -18.01
CA ASP A 767 7.59 -60.04 -17.00
C ASP A 767 8.65 -59.08 -17.57
N SER A 768 9.05 -58.12 -16.73
CA SER A 768 10.45 -57.78 -16.36
C SER A 768 10.89 -56.32 -16.55
N ALA A 769 11.39 -55.78 -15.43
CA ALA A 769 12.56 -54.93 -15.23
C ALA A 769 12.70 -53.59 -15.97
N GLY A 770 13.01 -52.55 -15.17
CA GLY A 770 13.84 -51.43 -15.61
C GLY A 770 13.46 -50.10 -14.97
N GLU A 771 14.19 -49.70 -13.93
CA GLU A 771 14.31 -48.30 -13.53
C GLU A 771 14.83 -47.48 -14.71
N VAL A 772 14.10 -46.43 -15.10
CA VAL A 772 14.66 -45.24 -15.75
C VAL A 772 13.91 -44.03 -15.21
N GLU A 773 14.66 -43.13 -14.59
CA GLU A 773 14.22 -41.76 -14.32
C GLU A 773 14.05 -41.05 -15.66
N GLU A 774 12.83 -40.65 -16.00
CA GLU A 774 12.59 -39.69 -17.08
C GLU A 774 11.81 -38.49 -16.53
N GLU A 775 12.46 -37.34 -16.67
CA GLU A 775 11.84 -36.02 -16.60
C GLU A 775 10.84 -35.90 -17.74
N GLU A 776 9.57 -35.67 -17.43
CA GLU A 776 8.59 -35.24 -18.43
C GLU A 776 8.01 -33.89 -18.02
N ASP A 777 8.56 -32.87 -18.68
CA ASP A 777 7.81 -31.70 -19.13
C ASP A 777 6.51 -32.17 -19.79
N ASP A 778 5.37 -31.63 -19.35
CA ASP A 778 4.20 -31.57 -20.23
C ASP A 778 3.46 -30.25 -20.03
N ASP A 779 3.58 -29.45 -21.08
CA ASP A 779 2.77 -28.30 -21.39
C ASP A 779 1.39 -28.79 -21.84
N ASP A 780 0.29 -28.23 -21.32
CA ASP A 780 -0.91 -28.17 -22.15
C ASP A 780 -1.78 -26.93 -21.87
N TYR A 781 -2.13 -26.29 -22.97
CA TYR A 781 -2.94 -25.09 -23.08
C TYR A 781 -4.41 -25.47 -23.21
N ASP A 782 -5.34 -24.65 -22.70
CA ASP A 782 -6.68 -24.56 -23.27
C ASP A 782 -7.29 -23.18 -23.06
N GLU A 783 -7.92 -22.70 -24.13
CA GLU A 783 -8.56 -21.42 -24.35
C GLU A 783 -10.04 -21.39 -23.89
N ASP A 784 -10.59 -20.16 -23.79
CA ASP A 784 -12.01 -19.75 -23.89
C ASP A 784 -13.01 -20.04 -22.73
N ASP A 785 -14.07 -19.25 -22.47
CA ASP A 785 -14.72 -18.14 -23.19
C ASP A 785 -15.44 -17.16 -22.22
N GLU A 786 -15.84 -16.00 -22.73
CA GLU A 786 -16.63 -14.92 -22.11
C GLU A 786 -18.10 -15.30 -21.85
N ASP A 787 -18.78 -14.71 -20.84
CA ASP A 787 -20.09 -14.07 -21.05
C ASP A 787 -20.64 -13.29 -19.83
N ASP A 788 -21.40 -12.26 -20.19
CA ASP A 788 -22.10 -11.23 -19.42
C ASP A 788 -23.25 -11.75 -18.53
N ASP A 789 -23.63 -10.98 -17.51
CA ASP A 789 -25.06 -10.75 -17.25
C ASP A 789 -25.31 -9.47 -16.43
N VAL A 790 -26.26 -8.68 -16.94
CA VAL A 790 -26.78 -7.42 -16.42
C VAL A 790 -28.03 -7.72 -15.59
N VAL A 791 -28.16 -7.13 -14.40
CA VAL A 791 -29.46 -7.00 -13.73
C VAL A 791 -29.66 -5.55 -13.31
N GLN A 792 -30.71 -4.95 -13.89
CA GLN A 792 -31.30 -3.67 -13.52
C GLN A 792 -32.33 -3.92 -12.41
N GLU A 793 -32.39 -3.06 -11.39
CA GLU A 793 -33.58 -2.93 -10.54
C GLU A 793 -34.01 -1.46 -10.51
N GLU A 794 -35.31 -1.28 -10.76
CA GLU A 794 -36.04 -0.03 -10.87
C GLU A 794 -36.47 0.46 -9.48
N GLU A 795 -36.38 1.77 -9.22
CA GLU A 795 -36.99 2.43 -8.07
C GLU A 795 -38.26 3.19 -8.55
N GLU A 796 -39.40 2.94 -7.90
CA GLU A 796 -40.59 3.80 -7.97
C GLU A 796 -40.78 4.59 -6.67
N GLU A 797 -40.99 5.90 -6.83
CA GLU A 797 -41.30 6.90 -5.81
C GLU A 797 -42.75 6.81 -5.27
N LYS A 798 -42.99 7.33 -4.06
CA LYS A 798 -44.17 8.19 -3.75
C LYS A 798 -44.09 8.89 -2.38
N GLU A 799 -44.55 10.15 -2.39
CA GLU A 799 -44.52 11.18 -1.34
C GLU A 799 -45.68 11.15 -0.30
N GLU A 800 -45.36 11.75 0.87
CA GLU A 800 -46.08 12.63 1.83
C GLU A 800 -47.53 12.40 2.35
N GLY A 801 -47.71 12.71 3.66
CA GLY A 801 -48.99 13.20 4.23
C GLY A 801 -49.25 13.11 5.76
N THR A 802 -48.84 14.14 6.52
CA THR A 802 -49.51 14.87 7.66
C THR A 802 -50.13 14.25 8.97
N VAL A 803 -49.58 14.71 10.13
CA VAL A 803 -50.13 15.35 11.39
C VAL A 803 -51.31 14.80 12.24
N ALA A 804 -51.09 14.63 13.58
CA ALA A 804 -51.85 15.18 14.77
C ALA A 804 -51.44 14.46 16.10
N GLU A 805 -50.88 15.13 17.13
CA GLU A 805 -51.46 15.60 18.44
C GLU A 805 -51.93 14.46 19.40
N VAL A 806 -51.72 14.35 20.73
CA VAL A 806 -51.74 15.30 21.88
C VAL A 806 -51.21 14.62 23.20
N THR A 807 -50.74 15.41 24.20
CA THR A 807 -50.87 15.29 25.71
C THR A 807 -50.16 14.15 26.49
N GLU A 808 -49.66 14.24 27.73
CA GLU A 808 -49.49 15.22 28.86
C GLU A 808 -48.76 14.38 29.98
N VAL A 809 -47.90 14.86 30.89
CA VAL A 809 -48.17 15.38 32.26
C VAL A 809 -46.85 15.36 33.08
N THR A 810 -46.66 16.44 33.87
CA THR A 810 -45.84 16.81 35.06
C THR A 810 -45.10 15.72 35.90
N GLU A 811 -44.10 15.97 36.76
CA GLU A 811 -43.90 17.05 37.74
C GLU A 811 -42.48 17.02 38.38
N VAL A 812 -42.14 18.11 39.07
CA VAL A 812 -40.86 18.62 39.59
C VAL A 812 -40.49 18.09 40.98
N VAL A 813 -39.20 17.94 41.34
CA VAL A 813 -38.64 18.37 42.66
C VAL A 813 -37.13 18.71 42.54
N GLU A 814 -36.75 19.90 43.03
CA GLU A 814 -35.40 20.44 43.19
C GLU A 814 -34.61 19.81 44.35
N GLU A 815 -33.27 19.79 44.25
CA GLU A 815 -32.42 20.06 45.43
C GLU A 815 -31.10 20.73 45.02
N THR A 816 -30.75 21.78 45.77
CA THR A 816 -29.69 22.78 45.54
C THR A 816 -28.33 22.36 46.11
N VAL A 817 -27.23 22.59 45.38
CA VAL A 817 -25.88 22.81 45.94
C VAL A 817 -25.12 23.84 45.10
N THR A 818 -24.50 24.81 45.77
CA THR A 818 -23.74 25.95 45.23
C THR A 818 -22.32 25.57 44.78
N GLU A 819 -21.89 26.03 43.60
CA GLU A 819 -20.52 25.87 43.09
C GLU A 819 -20.02 27.16 42.37
N GLN A 820 -18.70 27.37 42.42
CA GLN A 820 -17.96 28.58 42.03
C GLN A 820 -18.20 29.03 40.57
N GLU A 821 -18.25 30.34 40.33
CA GLU A 821 -18.42 30.95 38.99
C GLU A 821 -17.35 30.48 37.98
N GLY A 822 -17.75 29.59 37.08
CA GLY A 822 -16.97 29.20 35.90
C GLY A 822 -17.07 30.27 34.81
N VAL A 823 -15.91 30.65 34.24
CA VAL A 823 -15.84 31.48 33.04
C VAL A 823 -16.62 30.81 31.92
N LYS A 824 -17.66 31.48 31.40
CA LYS A 824 -18.50 31.00 30.30
C LYS A 824 -17.77 31.18 28.96
N PRO A 825 -17.23 30.11 28.36
CA PRO A 825 -16.43 30.24 27.15
C PRO A 825 -17.28 30.65 25.94
N CYS A 826 -18.58 30.30 25.94
CA CYS A 826 -19.53 30.68 24.90
C CYS A 826 -19.71 32.20 24.84
N ASP A 827 -19.90 32.87 25.99
CA ASP A 827 -20.04 34.33 26.06
C ASP A 827 -18.79 35.07 25.57
N ILE A 828 -17.61 34.44 25.68
CA ILE A 828 -16.34 34.98 25.15
C ILE A 828 -16.27 34.81 23.64
N VAL A 829 -16.70 33.65 23.14
CA VAL A 829 -16.73 33.35 21.70
C VAL A 829 -17.76 34.25 21.00
N ASP A 830 -18.95 34.43 21.56
CA ASP A 830 -19.98 35.31 21.00
C ASP A 830 -19.51 36.77 20.96
N LYS A 831 -18.90 37.27 22.04
CA LYS A 831 -18.25 38.60 22.04
C LYS A 831 -17.10 38.75 21.05
N LEU A 832 -16.36 37.68 20.76
CA LEU A 832 -15.28 37.69 19.76
C LEU A 832 -15.80 37.80 18.33
N PHE A 833 -17.06 37.43 18.09
CA PHE A 833 -17.70 37.46 16.77
C PHE A 833 -18.69 38.63 16.59
N GLU A 834 -18.96 39.41 17.65
CA GLU A 834 -19.76 40.65 17.58
C GLU A 834 -19.02 41.82 16.90
N ASP A 835 -17.69 41.91 17.01
CA ASP A 835 -16.86 42.95 16.36
C ASP A 835 -15.61 42.37 15.70
N ASP A 836 -15.55 42.44 14.37
CA ASP A 836 -14.48 41.86 13.56
C ASP A 836 -13.12 42.58 13.71
N LYS A 837 -13.07 43.74 14.39
CA LYS A 837 -11.82 44.46 14.69
C LYS A 837 -10.88 43.65 15.57
N SER A 838 -11.40 43.05 16.64
CA SER A 838 -10.60 42.30 17.62
C SER A 838 -9.95 41.07 16.98
N LEU A 839 -10.69 40.41 16.08
CA LEU A 839 -10.21 39.25 15.32
C LEU A 839 -9.15 39.65 14.26
N LYS A 840 -9.37 40.77 13.57
CA LYS A 840 -8.41 41.32 12.59
C LYS A 840 -7.11 41.81 13.24
N GLU A 841 -7.17 42.45 14.41
CA GLU A 841 -5.99 42.87 15.18
C GLU A 841 -5.19 41.67 15.69
N ALA A 842 -5.87 40.62 16.19
CA ALA A 842 -5.23 39.37 16.59
C ALA A 842 -4.55 38.63 15.41
N CYS A 843 -5.18 38.65 14.23
CA CYS A 843 -4.60 38.07 13.02
C CYS A 843 -3.35 38.84 12.56
N GLY A 844 -3.33 40.18 12.70
CA GLY A 844 -2.17 41.00 12.42
C GLY A 844 -0.95 40.66 13.29
N LEU A 845 -1.18 40.33 14.57
CA LEU A 845 -0.11 39.93 15.50
C LEU A 845 0.49 38.55 15.21
N LYS A 846 -0.25 37.65 14.53
CA LYS A 846 0.21 36.30 14.17
C LYS A 846 0.69 36.15 12.73
N TYR A 847 0.06 36.86 11.79
CA TYR A 847 0.29 36.71 10.35
C TYR A 847 0.84 37.96 9.66
N GLY A 848 0.98 39.07 10.38
CA GLY A 848 1.62 40.29 9.88
C GLY A 848 3.16 40.26 9.93
N PRO A 849 3.83 41.24 9.30
CA PRO A 849 5.30 41.34 9.31
C PRO A 849 5.84 41.49 10.75
N GLY A 850 6.74 40.60 11.16
CA GLY A 850 7.32 40.56 12.53
C GLY A 850 6.53 39.74 13.57
N GLY A 851 5.36 39.19 13.23
CA GLY A 851 4.58 38.32 14.13
C GLY A 851 5.23 36.96 14.42
N LYS A 852 6.06 36.45 13.49
CA LYS A 852 6.78 35.16 13.60
C LYS A 852 7.80 35.13 14.75
N GLU A 853 8.29 36.28 15.19
CA GLU A 853 9.35 36.39 16.20
C GLU A 853 8.80 36.55 17.63
N LYS A 854 7.54 37.00 17.77
CA LYS A 854 6.88 37.21 19.07
C LYS A 854 6.16 35.98 19.61
N PHE A 855 5.91 34.99 18.76
CA PHE A 855 5.40 33.67 19.14
C PHE A 855 6.31 32.56 18.57
N PRO A 856 7.49 32.33 19.17
CA PRO A 856 8.17 31.06 18.94
C PRO A 856 7.22 29.96 19.39
N ILE A 857 6.88 29.04 18.50
CA ILE A 857 6.06 27.87 18.86
C ILE A 857 6.92 27.01 19.78
N GLY A 858 6.80 27.25 21.08
CA GLY A 858 7.18 26.31 22.11
C GLY A 858 6.46 25.00 21.84
N SER A 859 7.22 23.91 21.85
CA SER A 859 6.79 22.53 21.89
C SER A 859 5.36 22.39 22.42
N VAL A 860 4.42 22.08 21.52
CA VAL A 860 3.12 21.54 21.93
C VAL A 860 3.43 20.19 22.58
N SER A 861 3.53 20.20 23.90
CA SER A 861 3.39 19.04 24.75
C SER A 861 2.02 18.43 24.43
N HIS A 862 1.98 17.51 23.46
CA HIS A 862 0.95 16.51 23.44
C HIS A 862 1.09 15.77 24.76
N GLN A 863 0.10 15.93 25.65
CA GLN A 863 -0.07 15.03 26.77
C GLN A 863 -0.13 13.61 26.19
N VAL A 864 0.95 12.90 26.45
CA VAL A 864 1.12 11.48 26.16
C VAL A 864 0.06 10.75 26.99
N VAL A 865 -0.84 10.04 26.33
CA VAL A 865 -1.70 9.06 27.00
C VAL A 865 -0.78 7.92 27.44
N SER A 866 -0.36 7.97 28.69
CA SER A 866 0.27 6.87 29.42
C SER A 866 -0.74 5.74 29.59
N VAL A 867 -0.34 4.51 29.24
CA VAL A 867 -1.14 3.31 29.47
C VAL A 867 -0.97 2.89 30.94
N LEU A 868 -2.01 3.13 31.76
CA LEU A 868 -2.62 2.22 32.74
C LEU A 868 -3.92 2.88 33.27
N PRO A 869 -4.95 2.10 33.66
CA PRO A 869 -6.34 2.44 33.40
C PRO A 869 -6.94 3.33 34.49
N LEU A 870 -7.73 4.33 34.09
CA LEU A 870 -9.00 4.70 34.73
C LEU A 870 -9.76 5.64 33.79
N VAL A 871 -11.06 5.41 33.72
CA VAL A 871 -12.02 6.09 32.86
C VAL A 871 -12.33 7.43 33.51
N GLU A 872 -12.04 8.52 32.82
CA GLU A 872 -12.75 9.79 33.03
C GLU A 872 -13.09 10.36 31.66
N ARG A 873 -14.36 10.20 31.28
CA ARG A 873 -14.92 10.81 30.07
C ARG A 873 -14.85 12.33 30.22
N ARG A 874 -13.94 12.99 29.50
CA ARG A 874 -14.13 14.41 29.17
C ARG A 874 -15.24 14.51 28.13
N ARG A 875 -16.39 15.06 28.52
CA ARG A 875 -17.43 15.50 27.58
C ARG A 875 -16.79 16.52 26.63
N GLN A 876 -16.69 16.17 25.35
CA GLN A 876 -16.55 17.17 24.29
C GLN A 876 -17.90 17.86 24.17
N TYR A 877 -17.93 19.16 24.52
CA TYR A 877 -19.06 20.03 24.20
C TYR A 877 -18.98 20.36 22.72
N VAL A 878 -19.86 19.74 21.92
CA VAL A 878 -20.18 20.18 20.58
C VAL A 878 -21.29 21.21 20.71
N CYS A 879 -21.06 22.44 20.24
CA CYS A 879 -22.12 23.42 20.02
C CYS A 879 -23.03 22.88 18.90
N HIS A 880 -24.16 22.30 19.26
CA HIS A 880 -25.30 22.23 18.35
C HIS A 880 -26.02 23.58 18.47
N LEU A 881 -26.04 24.34 17.37
CA LEU A 881 -27.08 25.33 17.15
C LEU A 881 -28.33 24.54 16.74
N GLY A 882 -29.12 24.19 17.73
CA GLY A 882 -30.51 23.82 17.55
C GLY A 882 -31.25 24.60 18.61
N ASP A 883 -31.95 25.65 18.17
CA ASP A 883 -32.95 26.31 18.99
C ASP A 883 -33.90 25.24 19.52
N ASP A 884 -33.85 25.13 20.84
CA ASP A 884 -34.97 25.03 21.75
C ASP A 884 -36.03 23.95 21.49
N ASP A 885 -35.94 22.99 22.42
CA ASP A 885 -37.02 22.54 23.27
C ASP A 885 -37.78 21.25 22.90
N TYR A 886 -37.34 20.20 23.61
CA TYR A 886 -38.05 19.08 24.26
C TYR A 886 -38.89 18.15 23.37
N THR A 887 -38.65 16.84 23.35
CA THR A 887 -38.25 15.93 24.46
C THR A 887 -37.20 14.90 24.09
#